data_AF-A0A545V2C6-F1
#
_entry.id   AF-A0A545V2C6-F1
#
_cell.length_a   1.000
_cell.length_b   1.000
_cell.length_c   1.000
_cell.angle_alpha   90.00
_cell.angle_beta   90.00
_cell.angle_gamma   90.00
#
_symmetry.space_group_name_H-M   'P 1'
#
loop_
_entity.id
_entity.type
_entity.pdbx_description
1 polymer ?
#
loop_
_entity_poly.entity_id
_entity_poly.type
_entity_poly.pdbx_seq_one_letter_code
_entity_poly.pdbx_strand_id
1 'polypeptide(L)'
;MKISILGKNKANRNSLVAPVEEGSSSAEISTPMGVAPSSSVTPIPGAYDDTALADIVENPEEYLARLQSEWLRKHHDAIHSTQAAPVADGDEVDWRLYSPPPGLADASKVFSEPLTEIIPQSITNVQERVELQLQREKEENDTRKAAEEAEAIEAAKNKEPYLPIKMDGPNKDQDVDNVSVDIKPDCDTASLFSRRSFIQEQVEKRRKFGFRKLFQRSYERGESAAAGAAREAILQDLENRLSKANVESTAPDTQETLQKLRRNKTVRVPETQELVECVSCLDDFVKKDVVRVVCHSYCNECFVRLITAACANEQQWPPKCCLNQIPFRTVLQHIPSDLKQTFEERRSEWEVPIAERVYCHVPECSAMIPPKNINLAKRVARCSQQHSTCTICRRPAHGKNECPEDQEMNMTNILAEEEGWKRCSRCRALVEHREACQHMTCRCGYQFCYVCCRRWCTCSCTMAQLNELKASAEVRRNERRRREQQESEELRQILAQIEELERREAEIQEQHRIAMQKERARGEILRRQTVEVKFQQLGRILDGLHETQESIIEWQQEADSKDLATDAKNKEEALGKEQEKELSEIKEKITTRTANMEAKLDAEFAVRAAKERKIEDDYEAQLKEYWADRDGAAGEIESAMLPLRQRMDQGYQLWQAWKTSELETYRTKLQDELTIREELMYSALHRLKGRSEDMEAELARRIVAERRWMLEVFAERRVLLAAAEAAEMVGDADSLFGIDLDAPRPETPTGIGTAV
;
A
#
# COMPACT_ATOMS: atom_id res chain seq x y z
N MET A 1 -19.94 16.01 52.01
CA MET A 1 -21.02 17.00 52.28
C MET A 1 -21.94 16.98 51.06
N LYS A 2 -23.28 16.88 51.09
CA LYS A 2 -24.34 16.67 52.12
C LYS A 2 -25.41 15.80 51.40
N ILE A 3 -25.93 14.69 51.94
CA ILE A 3 -27.10 14.61 52.86
C ILE A 3 -28.36 15.23 52.18
N SER A 4 -29.33 14.47 51.65
CA SER A 4 -30.60 14.01 52.32
C SER A 4 -31.60 13.45 51.26
N ILE A 5 -32.70 12.70 51.54
CA ILE A 5 -33.06 11.71 52.58
C ILE A 5 -34.41 11.00 52.22
N LEU A 6 -34.65 9.76 52.70
CA LEU A 6 -35.94 9.01 52.73
C LEU A 6 -36.61 8.59 51.39
N GLY A 7 -37.46 7.54 51.32
CA GLY A 7 -38.00 6.70 52.41
C GLY A 7 -38.54 5.33 51.95
N LYS A 8 -38.72 4.42 52.91
CA LYS A 8 -39.15 3.02 52.72
C LYS A 8 -40.67 2.90 52.57
N ASN A 9 -41.15 1.81 51.95
CA ASN A 9 -42.13 0.95 52.61
C ASN A 9 -42.13 -0.50 52.09
N LYS A 10 -42.22 -1.45 53.03
CA LYS A 10 -42.46 -2.89 52.80
C LYS A 10 -43.86 -3.22 53.30
N ALA A 11 -44.60 -4.10 52.62
CA ALA A 11 -45.50 -5.07 53.26
C ALA A 11 -46.01 -6.11 52.24
N ASN A 12 -45.81 -7.40 52.57
CA ASN A 12 -46.82 -8.48 52.68
C ASN A 12 -47.94 -8.63 51.61
N ARG A 13 -48.40 -9.83 51.27
CA ARG A 13 -48.11 -11.19 51.77
C ARG A 13 -48.54 -12.25 50.73
N ASN A 14 -48.00 -13.47 50.88
CA ASN A 14 -48.40 -14.71 50.20
C ASN A 14 -49.93 -14.92 50.15
N SER A 15 -50.40 -15.83 49.25
CA SER A 15 -50.85 -17.17 49.67
C SER A 15 -51.74 -17.94 48.65
N LEU A 16 -51.26 -19.09 48.16
CA LEU A 16 -52.04 -20.31 47.75
C LEU A 16 -53.08 -20.15 46.60
N VAL A 17 -53.60 -21.16 45.88
CA VAL A 17 -53.23 -22.56 45.50
C VAL A 17 -54.10 -22.93 44.28
N ALA A 18 -53.64 -23.80 43.37
CA ALA A 18 -54.48 -24.34 42.27
C ALA A 18 -55.41 -25.47 42.78
N PRO A 19 -56.55 -25.79 42.12
CA PRO A 19 -56.49 -26.92 41.16
C PRO A 19 -57.57 -26.98 40.01
N VAL A 20 -57.15 -27.50 38.84
CA VAL A 20 -57.74 -28.68 38.11
C VAL A 20 -59.17 -28.64 37.47
N GLU A 21 -59.23 -29.01 36.16
CA GLU A 21 -60.33 -29.66 35.37
C GLU A 21 -61.68 -28.91 35.09
N GLU A 22 -62.49 -29.18 34.04
CA GLU A 22 -62.34 -29.93 32.75
C GLU A 22 -63.43 -29.51 31.72
N GLY A 23 -63.24 -29.87 30.43
CA GLY A 23 -64.31 -29.99 29.40
C GLY A 23 -64.81 -28.71 28.69
N SER A 24 -65.43 -28.74 27.49
CA SER A 24 -65.65 -29.81 26.49
C SER A 24 -66.24 -29.19 25.18
N SER A 25 -66.37 -29.95 24.07
CA SER A 25 -67.14 -29.61 22.82
C SER A 25 -66.51 -28.53 21.90
N SER A 26 -66.59 -28.49 20.55
CA SER A 26 -66.93 -29.39 19.41
C SER A 26 -66.61 -28.61 18.09
N ALA A 27 -66.42 -29.16 16.88
CA ALA A 27 -66.18 -30.53 16.37
C ALA A 27 -65.67 -30.46 14.89
N GLU A 28 -65.23 -31.60 14.35
CA GLU A 28 -65.11 -32.04 12.93
C GLU A 28 -64.89 -31.04 11.76
N ILE A 29 -63.78 -31.23 11.02
CA ILE A 29 -63.74 -31.64 9.58
C ILE A 29 -62.32 -32.16 9.26
N SER A 30 -62.19 -33.20 8.43
CA SER A 30 -60.95 -33.95 8.19
C SER A 30 -60.29 -33.68 6.81
N THR A 31 -59.06 -34.19 6.66
CA THR A 31 -58.24 -34.36 5.41
C THR A 31 -57.47 -33.13 4.88
N PRO A 32 -56.26 -33.31 4.30
CA PRO A 32 -55.06 -33.77 5.00
C PRO A 32 -53.80 -32.89 4.79
N MET A 33 -52.81 -33.05 5.69
CA MET A 33 -51.37 -32.78 5.54
C MET A 33 -50.90 -31.73 4.49
N GLY A 34 -50.70 -30.50 4.95
CA GLY A 34 -49.73 -29.56 4.38
C GLY A 34 -48.70 -29.20 5.45
N VAL A 35 -47.42 -29.49 5.22
CA VAL A 35 -46.34 -29.14 6.16
C VAL A 35 -46.13 -27.63 6.12
N ALA A 36 -46.28 -26.96 7.26
CA ALA A 36 -45.98 -25.54 7.38
C ALA A 36 -44.47 -25.31 7.23
N PRO A 37 -44.02 -24.25 6.54
CA PRO A 37 -42.60 -23.90 6.48
C PRO A 37 -42.14 -23.52 7.90
N SER A 38 -41.15 -24.23 8.41
CA SER A 38 -40.46 -23.85 9.64
C SER A 38 -39.83 -22.47 9.46
N SER A 39 -39.97 -21.60 10.45
CA SER A 39 -39.30 -20.30 10.45
C SER A 39 -37.79 -20.51 10.48
N SER A 40 -37.15 -20.33 9.33
CA SER A 40 -35.70 -20.29 9.21
C SER A 40 -35.19 -19.05 9.95
N VAL A 41 -34.89 -19.21 11.23
CA VAL A 41 -34.05 -18.28 11.98
C VAL A 41 -32.73 -18.21 11.23
N THR A 42 -32.42 -17.04 10.66
CA THR A 42 -31.13 -16.80 10.02
C THR A 42 -30.02 -16.94 11.07
N PRO A 43 -28.93 -17.69 10.79
CA PRO A 43 -27.85 -17.84 11.74
C PRO A 43 -27.21 -16.49 12.07
N ILE A 44 -26.85 -16.29 13.34
CA ILE A 44 -26.02 -15.15 13.74
C ILE A 44 -24.63 -15.35 13.12
N PRO A 45 -24.10 -14.38 12.34
CA PRO A 45 -22.74 -14.47 11.81
C PRO A 45 -21.72 -14.63 12.95
N GLY A 46 -21.01 -15.76 12.98
CA GLY A 46 -19.98 -16.07 13.98
C GLY A 46 -20.35 -17.16 15.01
N ALA A 47 -21.57 -17.69 15.00
CA ALA A 47 -21.88 -18.92 15.74
C ALA A 47 -21.32 -20.14 14.99
N TYR A 48 -20.21 -20.70 15.48
CA TYR A 48 -19.64 -21.92 14.92
C TYR A 48 -20.52 -23.13 15.23
N ASP A 49 -20.75 -23.95 14.21
CA ASP A 49 -21.44 -25.24 14.29
C ASP A 49 -20.59 -26.27 15.08
N ASP A 50 -21.21 -27.24 15.75
CA ASP A 50 -20.50 -28.22 16.61
C ASP A 50 -19.44 -29.04 15.84
N THR A 51 -19.60 -29.13 14.51
CA THR A 51 -18.63 -29.71 13.57
C THR A 51 -17.28 -28.97 13.54
N ALA A 52 -17.28 -27.65 13.67
CA ALA A 52 -16.05 -26.85 13.66
C ALA A 52 -15.14 -27.13 14.86
N LEU A 53 -15.73 -27.51 16.01
CA LEU A 53 -14.98 -27.85 17.21
C LEU A 53 -14.18 -29.16 17.05
N ALA A 54 -14.67 -30.09 16.21
CA ALA A 54 -13.95 -31.32 15.87
C ALA A 54 -12.76 -31.02 14.94
N ASP A 55 -12.96 -30.25 13.87
CA ASP A 55 -11.89 -29.88 12.92
C ASP A 55 -10.72 -29.16 13.61
N ILE A 56 -11.00 -28.25 14.55
CA ILE A 56 -10.00 -27.55 15.38
C ILE A 56 -9.16 -28.53 16.23
N VAL A 57 -9.76 -29.65 16.64
CA VAL A 57 -9.12 -30.67 17.49
C VAL A 57 -8.38 -31.72 16.66
N GLU A 58 -8.79 -31.99 15.42
CA GLU A 58 -8.13 -32.97 14.54
C GLU A 58 -7.00 -32.37 13.70
N ASN A 59 -7.21 -31.26 12.98
CA ASN A 59 -6.17 -30.61 12.18
C ASN A 59 -6.24 -29.06 12.20
N PRO A 60 -5.68 -28.39 13.22
CA PRO A 60 -5.84 -26.95 13.40
C PRO A 60 -5.17 -26.09 12.30
N GLU A 61 -4.11 -26.57 11.66
CA GLU A 61 -3.42 -25.82 10.60
C GLU A 61 -4.26 -25.78 9.31
N GLU A 62 -4.84 -26.92 8.93
CA GLU A 62 -5.76 -27.02 7.79
C GLU A 62 -7.06 -26.24 8.03
N TYR A 63 -7.58 -26.26 9.26
CA TYR A 63 -8.72 -25.45 9.66
C TYR A 63 -8.45 -23.94 9.57
N LEU A 64 -7.29 -23.46 10.05
CA LEU A 64 -6.89 -22.06 9.96
C LEU A 64 -6.66 -21.61 8.50
N ALA A 65 -6.13 -22.50 7.65
CA ALA A 65 -5.97 -22.27 6.21
C ALA A 65 -7.32 -22.24 5.48
N ARG A 66 -8.27 -23.11 5.85
CA ARG A 66 -9.65 -23.10 5.33
C ARG A 66 -10.35 -21.80 5.70
N LEU A 67 -10.31 -21.40 6.97
CA LEU A 67 -10.84 -20.11 7.44
C LEU A 67 -10.22 -18.93 6.70
N GLN A 68 -8.89 -18.92 6.50
CA GLN A 68 -8.22 -17.86 5.75
C GLN A 68 -8.66 -17.83 4.28
N SER A 69 -8.89 -18.99 3.66
CA SER A 69 -9.35 -19.12 2.26
C SER A 69 -10.84 -18.80 2.07
N GLU A 70 -11.66 -18.97 3.10
CA GLU A 70 -13.07 -18.56 3.15
C GLU A 70 -13.20 -17.06 3.41
N TRP A 71 -12.44 -16.54 4.39
CA TRP A 71 -12.36 -15.11 4.67
C TRP A 71 -11.79 -14.34 3.47
N LEU A 72 -10.71 -14.81 2.84
CA LEU A 72 -10.19 -14.20 1.59
C LEU A 72 -11.23 -14.22 0.46
N ARG A 73 -12.05 -15.27 0.32
CA ARG A 73 -13.17 -15.29 -0.65
C ARG A 73 -14.24 -14.28 -0.29
N LYS A 74 -14.75 -14.28 0.94
CA LYS A 74 -15.75 -13.32 1.44
C LYS A 74 -15.32 -11.87 1.18
N HIS A 75 -14.05 -11.54 1.41
CA HIS A 75 -13.51 -10.20 1.22
C HIS A 75 -13.15 -9.90 -0.24
N HIS A 76 -12.59 -10.85 -1.00
CA HIS A 76 -12.38 -10.71 -2.44
C HIS A 76 -13.71 -10.49 -3.18
N ASP A 77 -14.75 -11.27 -2.84
CA ASP A 77 -16.08 -11.13 -3.40
C ASP A 77 -16.74 -9.81 -2.97
N ALA A 78 -16.51 -9.31 -1.75
CA ALA A 78 -16.96 -7.97 -1.35
C ALA A 78 -16.25 -6.83 -2.14
N ILE A 79 -14.95 -6.98 -2.41
CA ILE A 79 -14.12 -6.02 -3.15
C ILE A 79 -14.43 -6.06 -4.66
N HIS A 80 -14.77 -7.23 -5.23
CA HIS A 80 -15.07 -7.38 -6.65
C HIS A 80 -16.56 -7.26 -7.00
N SER A 81 -17.49 -7.60 -6.09
CA SER A 81 -18.94 -7.41 -6.30
C SER A 81 -19.35 -5.94 -6.27
N THR A 82 -18.48 -5.05 -5.78
CA THR A 82 -18.64 -3.59 -5.90
C THR A 82 -18.15 -3.01 -7.24
N GLN A 83 -17.63 -3.83 -8.17
CA GLN A 83 -17.61 -3.47 -9.59
C GLN A 83 -19.04 -3.54 -10.12
N ALA A 84 -19.79 -2.45 -9.89
CA ALA A 84 -21.23 -2.38 -10.12
C ALA A 84 -21.60 -2.83 -11.55
N ALA A 85 -22.62 -3.69 -11.64
CA ALA A 85 -23.28 -3.95 -12.91
C ALA A 85 -23.73 -2.62 -13.55
N PRO A 86 -23.70 -2.49 -14.89
CA PRO A 86 -24.14 -1.29 -15.56
C PRO A 86 -25.60 -1.02 -15.19
N VAL A 87 -25.83 0.08 -14.48
CA VAL A 87 -27.18 0.56 -14.18
C VAL A 87 -27.77 1.03 -15.50
N ALA A 88 -28.92 0.47 -15.88
CA ALA A 88 -29.48 0.67 -17.22
C ALA A 88 -29.83 2.13 -17.49
N ASP A 89 -29.60 2.56 -18.73
CA ASP A 89 -29.88 3.88 -19.29
C ASP A 89 -31.20 4.51 -18.81
N GLY A 90 -31.08 5.72 -18.30
CA GLY A 90 -32.19 6.65 -18.07
C GLY A 90 -31.63 8.07 -17.98
N ASP A 91 -31.60 8.77 -19.12
CA ASP A 91 -31.00 10.09 -19.35
C ASP A 91 -29.69 10.31 -18.56
N GLU A 92 -28.63 9.65 -19.05
CA GLU A 92 -27.34 9.49 -18.37
C GLU A 92 -26.63 10.83 -18.08
N VAL A 93 -26.95 11.42 -16.92
CA VAL A 93 -26.24 12.58 -16.38
C VAL A 93 -24.82 12.15 -16.01
N ASP A 94 -23.82 12.69 -16.72
CA ASP A 94 -22.42 12.47 -16.38
C ASP A 94 -22.05 13.17 -15.06
N TRP A 95 -22.28 12.44 -13.97
CA TRP A 95 -22.02 12.84 -12.60
C TRP A 95 -20.55 13.18 -12.32
N ARG A 96 -19.63 12.69 -13.17
CA ARG A 96 -18.19 12.94 -13.07
C ARG A 96 -17.81 14.40 -13.29
N LEU A 97 -18.66 15.16 -13.97
CA LEU A 97 -18.50 16.60 -14.20
C LEU A 97 -18.84 17.45 -12.96
N TYR A 98 -19.48 16.85 -11.95
CA TYR A 98 -19.91 17.52 -10.73
C TYR A 98 -18.93 17.23 -9.58
N SER A 99 -18.74 18.22 -8.70
CA SER A 99 -17.97 18.04 -7.47
C SER A 99 -18.75 17.21 -6.44
N PRO A 100 -18.08 16.43 -5.57
CA PRO A 100 -18.76 15.67 -4.52
C PRO A 100 -19.51 16.61 -3.55
N PRO A 101 -20.71 16.22 -3.08
CA PRO A 101 -21.49 17.02 -2.14
C PRO A 101 -20.75 17.19 -0.80
N PRO A 102 -20.73 18.40 -0.20
CA PRO A 102 -19.93 18.69 1.00
C PRO A 102 -20.35 17.87 2.22
N GLY A 103 -21.61 17.42 2.29
CA GLY A 103 -22.11 16.54 3.36
C GLY A 103 -21.37 15.19 3.47
N LEU A 104 -20.74 14.70 2.39
CA LEU A 104 -19.93 13.47 2.44
C LEU A 104 -18.67 13.62 3.31
N ALA A 105 -18.15 14.84 3.46
CA ALA A 105 -16.97 15.13 4.28
C ALA A 105 -17.30 15.33 5.77
N ASP A 106 -18.58 15.39 6.16
CA ASP A 106 -18.96 15.56 7.58
C ASP A 106 -18.69 14.27 8.37
N ALA A 107 -17.57 14.24 9.08
CA ALA A 107 -17.18 13.16 9.99
C ALA A 107 -17.48 13.45 11.48
N SER A 108 -18.23 14.51 11.80
CA SER A 108 -18.30 15.12 13.16
C SER A 108 -18.77 14.19 14.29
N LYS A 109 -19.34 13.02 13.97
CA LYS A 109 -19.84 12.01 14.92
C LYS A 109 -18.94 10.79 15.08
N VAL A 110 -17.83 10.70 14.33
CA VAL A 110 -16.96 9.51 14.27
C VAL A 110 -15.61 9.80 14.90
N PHE A 111 -15.26 9.01 15.91
CA PHE A 111 -14.04 9.16 16.73
C PHE A 111 -13.13 7.92 16.69
N SER A 112 -13.41 6.95 15.81
CA SER A 112 -12.57 5.75 15.68
C SER A 112 -11.49 5.99 14.63
N GLU A 113 -10.23 5.82 15.04
CA GLU A 113 -9.03 6.10 14.25
C GLU A 113 -9.08 5.52 12.81
N PRO A 114 -9.46 4.25 12.56
CA PRO A 114 -9.56 3.73 11.20
C PRO A 114 -10.63 4.44 10.34
N LEU A 115 -11.79 4.78 10.92
CA LEU A 115 -12.85 5.46 10.16
C LEU A 115 -12.50 6.92 9.87
N THR A 116 -11.78 7.59 10.77
CA THR A 116 -11.29 8.96 10.57
C THR A 116 -10.33 9.07 9.38
N GLU A 117 -9.57 8.01 9.07
CA GLU A 117 -8.74 7.93 7.86
C GLU A 117 -9.53 7.50 6.61
N ILE A 118 -10.42 6.52 6.74
CA ILE A 118 -11.23 5.99 5.63
C ILE A 118 -12.16 7.06 5.01
N ILE A 119 -12.75 7.94 5.82
CA ILE A 119 -13.69 8.96 5.34
C ILE A 119 -13.07 9.91 4.30
N PRO A 120 -11.97 10.65 4.58
CA PRO A 120 -11.33 11.49 3.57
C PRO A 120 -10.71 10.66 2.43
N GLN A 121 -10.05 9.55 2.72
CA GLN A 121 -9.38 8.73 1.71
C GLN A 121 -10.37 8.19 0.67
N SER A 122 -11.58 7.80 1.08
CA SER A 122 -12.63 7.34 0.15
C SER A 122 -13.04 8.39 -0.88
N ILE A 123 -13.08 9.68 -0.50
CA ILE A 123 -13.44 10.77 -1.41
C ILE A 123 -12.30 10.97 -2.42
N THR A 124 -11.05 11.02 -1.95
CA THR A 124 -9.87 11.12 -2.82
C THR A 124 -9.76 9.95 -3.79
N ASN A 125 -9.94 8.71 -3.34
CA ASN A 125 -9.89 7.51 -4.18
C ASN A 125 -10.96 7.48 -5.29
N VAL A 126 -12.14 8.06 -5.04
CA VAL A 126 -13.18 8.18 -6.08
C VAL A 126 -12.86 9.35 -7.02
N GLN A 127 -12.39 10.49 -6.50
CA GLN A 127 -11.94 11.63 -7.32
C GLN A 127 -10.82 11.25 -8.29
N GLU A 128 -9.72 10.64 -7.81
CA GLU A 128 -8.59 10.23 -8.65
C GLU A 128 -9.02 9.23 -9.75
N ARG A 129 -9.93 8.30 -9.41
CA ARG A 129 -10.50 7.32 -10.34
C ARG A 129 -11.35 7.98 -11.42
N VAL A 130 -12.16 8.96 -11.05
CA VAL A 130 -12.98 9.75 -11.98
C VAL A 130 -12.09 10.60 -12.90
N GLU A 131 -11.10 11.31 -12.35
CA GLU A 131 -10.15 12.09 -13.15
C GLU A 131 -9.40 11.21 -14.16
N LEU A 132 -8.96 10.01 -13.74
CA LEU A 132 -8.25 9.07 -14.59
C LEU A 132 -9.16 8.43 -15.67
N GLN A 133 -10.45 8.22 -15.38
CA GLN A 133 -11.44 7.81 -16.38
C GLN A 133 -11.64 8.92 -17.44
N LEU A 134 -11.91 10.15 -17.01
CA LEU A 134 -12.10 11.31 -17.89
C LEU A 134 -10.85 11.60 -18.75
N GLN A 135 -9.64 11.42 -18.20
CA GLN A 135 -8.40 11.56 -18.97
C GLN A 135 -8.30 10.51 -20.10
N ARG A 136 -8.61 9.24 -19.81
CA ARG A 136 -8.60 8.17 -20.81
C ARG A 136 -9.65 8.38 -21.90
N GLU A 137 -10.88 8.71 -21.51
CA GLU A 137 -11.98 8.99 -22.45
C GLU A 137 -11.65 10.21 -23.32
N LYS A 138 -10.94 11.21 -22.79
CA LYS A 138 -10.44 12.34 -23.57
C LYS A 138 -9.37 11.93 -24.58
N GLU A 139 -8.38 11.13 -24.16
CA GLU A 139 -7.34 10.59 -25.06
C GLU A 139 -7.96 9.74 -26.19
N GLU A 140 -8.96 8.91 -25.88
CA GLU A 140 -9.71 8.13 -26.87
C GLU A 140 -10.53 9.01 -27.82
N ASN A 141 -11.22 10.04 -27.31
CA ASN A 141 -11.95 10.99 -28.15
C ASN A 141 -11.01 11.85 -29.03
N ASP A 142 -9.86 12.28 -28.52
CA ASP A 142 -8.89 13.08 -29.27
C ASP A 142 -8.17 12.22 -30.33
N THR A 143 -7.87 10.95 -30.04
CA THR A 143 -7.37 10.00 -31.05
C THR A 143 -8.42 9.66 -32.11
N ARG A 144 -9.70 9.50 -31.73
CA ARG A 144 -10.79 9.30 -32.71
C ARG A 144 -10.95 10.52 -33.62
N LYS A 145 -10.96 11.75 -33.07
CA LYS A 145 -11.00 12.99 -33.86
C LYS A 145 -9.79 13.14 -34.78
N ALA A 146 -8.59 12.78 -34.31
CA ALA A 146 -7.39 12.81 -35.15
C ALA A 146 -7.45 11.78 -36.30
N ALA A 147 -8.11 10.63 -36.10
CA ALA A 147 -8.39 9.67 -37.17
C ALA A 147 -9.43 10.19 -38.17
N GLU A 148 -10.55 10.75 -37.67
CA GLU A 148 -11.59 11.40 -38.50
C GLU A 148 -11.01 12.58 -39.33
N GLU A 149 -10.14 13.41 -38.73
CA GLU A 149 -9.46 14.51 -39.43
C GLU A 149 -8.45 13.99 -40.47
N ALA A 150 -7.69 12.93 -40.15
CA ALA A 150 -6.79 12.30 -41.11
C ALA A 150 -7.55 11.69 -42.32
N GLU A 151 -8.67 11.02 -42.06
CA GLU A 151 -9.57 10.48 -43.09
C GLU A 151 -10.19 11.61 -43.93
N ALA A 152 -10.63 12.71 -43.30
CA ALA A 152 -11.14 13.88 -44.01
C ALA A 152 -10.07 14.55 -44.91
N ILE A 153 -8.81 14.61 -44.45
CA ILE A 153 -7.67 15.11 -45.23
C ILE A 153 -7.34 14.16 -46.40
N GLU A 154 -7.47 12.84 -46.23
CA GLU A 154 -7.28 11.86 -47.31
C GLU A 154 -8.43 11.94 -48.33
N ALA A 155 -9.68 12.00 -47.88
CA ALA A 155 -10.86 12.21 -48.71
C ALA A 155 -10.81 13.55 -49.48
N ALA A 156 -10.21 14.60 -48.90
CA ALA A 156 -9.98 15.87 -49.57
C ALA A 156 -8.92 15.80 -50.69
N LYS A 157 -7.88 14.95 -50.53
CA LYS A 157 -6.88 14.69 -51.60
C LYS A 157 -7.46 13.90 -52.78
N ASN A 158 -8.49 13.09 -52.53
CA ASN A 158 -9.12 12.23 -53.53
C ASN A 158 -10.29 12.89 -54.30
N LYS A 159 -10.56 14.19 -54.11
CA LYS A 159 -11.56 14.94 -54.89
C LYS A 159 -10.90 15.69 -56.05
N GLU A 160 -11.23 15.30 -57.28
CA GLU A 160 -10.80 16.02 -58.48
C GLU A 160 -11.33 17.47 -58.50
N PRO A 161 -10.55 18.44 -59.05
CA PRO A 161 -10.91 19.85 -59.03
C PRO A 161 -12.07 20.15 -59.99
N TYR A 162 -13.25 20.41 -59.44
CA TYR A 162 -14.41 20.85 -60.22
C TYR A 162 -14.20 22.28 -60.74
N LEU A 163 -14.36 22.49 -62.06
CA LEU A 163 -14.15 23.78 -62.71
C LEU A 163 -15.21 24.82 -62.28
N PRO A 164 -14.82 26.07 -61.97
CA PRO A 164 -15.79 27.14 -61.68
C PRO A 164 -16.59 27.53 -62.93
N ILE A 165 -17.91 27.31 -62.88
CA ILE A 165 -18.84 27.83 -63.90
C ILE A 165 -18.97 29.34 -63.70
N LYS A 166 -18.51 30.12 -64.69
CA LYS A 166 -18.81 31.55 -64.77
C LYS A 166 -20.17 31.75 -65.44
N MET A 167 -21.08 32.47 -64.78
CA MET A 167 -22.30 32.99 -65.38
C MET A 167 -22.06 34.44 -65.74
N ASP A 168 -21.83 34.72 -67.02
CA ASP A 168 -21.73 36.10 -67.54
C ASP A 168 -23.14 36.68 -67.71
N GLY A 169 -23.51 37.64 -66.87
CA GLY A 169 -24.71 38.45 -67.03
C GLY A 169 -24.42 39.74 -67.81
N PRO A 170 -25.24 40.14 -68.80
CA PRO A 170 -25.02 41.36 -69.56
C PRO A 170 -25.46 42.63 -68.79
N ASN A 171 -24.66 43.69 -68.93
CA ASN A 171 -24.96 45.04 -68.44
C ASN A 171 -26.29 45.59 -68.99
N LYS A 172 -26.94 46.49 -68.23
CA LYS A 172 -26.97 47.94 -68.54
C LYS A 172 -27.69 48.81 -67.49
N ASP A 173 -26.99 49.87 -67.11
CA ASP A 173 -27.39 51.30 -67.01
C ASP A 173 -28.58 51.67 -66.09
N GLN A 174 -28.33 52.29 -64.92
CA GLN A 174 -28.38 53.76 -64.64
C GLN A 174 -29.81 54.35 -64.71
N ASP A 175 -30.42 54.90 -63.64
CA ASP A 175 -30.08 56.19 -62.98
C ASP A 175 -30.89 56.45 -61.67
N VAL A 176 -30.33 57.30 -60.76
CA VAL A 176 -30.93 58.09 -59.63
C VAL A 176 -31.89 57.43 -58.59
N ASP A 177 -32.00 57.84 -57.30
CA ASP A 177 -31.38 58.93 -56.54
C ASP A 177 -31.31 58.64 -55.01
N ASN A 178 -30.17 59.00 -54.40
CA ASN A 178 -29.98 59.70 -53.10
C ASN A 178 -30.46 59.21 -51.69
N VAL A 179 -29.51 59.40 -50.75
CA VAL A 179 -29.58 59.56 -49.27
C VAL A 179 -29.98 58.37 -48.36
N SER A 180 -29.07 58.04 -47.44
CA SER A 180 -29.35 57.53 -46.09
C SER A 180 -28.45 58.24 -45.10
N VAL A 181 -28.99 58.68 -43.95
CA VAL A 181 -28.36 59.60 -43.00
C VAL A 181 -27.65 58.83 -41.87
N ASP A 182 -26.46 59.29 -41.49
CA ASP A 182 -25.75 58.85 -40.27
C ASP A 182 -26.52 59.24 -38.99
N ILE A 183 -26.83 58.26 -38.15
CA ILE A 183 -27.07 58.46 -36.71
C ILE A 183 -26.36 57.37 -35.92
N LYS A 184 -25.26 57.74 -35.25
CA LYS A 184 -24.74 57.02 -34.07
C LYS A 184 -25.62 57.31 -32.85
N PRO A 185 -25.62 56.39 -31.87
CA PRO A 185 -25.16 56.81 -30.55
C PRO A 185 -24.05 55.91 -30.00
N ASP A 186 -23.06 56.54 -29.36
CA ASP A 186 -21.99 55.89 -28.60
C ASP A 186 -22.40 55.67 -27.12
N CYS A 187 -21.72 54.73 -26.44
CA CYS A 187 -21.14 54.87 -25.08
C CYS A 187 -21.35 53.64 -24.14
N ASP A 188 -20.26 52.88 -24.02
CA ASP A 188 -19.69 52.25 -22.81
C ASP A 188 -20.58 51.59 -21.74
N THR A 189 -20.43 50.27 -21.61
CA THR A 189 -19.88 49.65 -20.39
C THR A 189 -19.35 48.24 -20.68
N ALA A 190 -18.49 47.70 -19.80
CA ALA A 190 -17.91 46.35 -19.83
C ALA A 190 -16.84 46.03 -20.93
N SER A 191 -15.65 46.63 -20.79
CA SER A 191 -14.41 45.99 -21.28
C SER A 191 -13.20 46.27 -20.39
N LEU A 192 -13.14 45.60 -19.22
CA LEU A 192 -12.02 45.69 -18.27
C LEU A 192 -11.51 44.34 -17.72
N PHE A 193 -11.68 43.22 -18.45
CA PHE A 193 -11.01 41.95 -18.12
C PHE A 193 -10.62 41.10 -19.35
N SER A 194 -9.77 41.63 -20.25
CA SER A 194 -8.99 40.79 -21.21
C SER A 194 -7.84 41.51 -21.95
N ARG A 195 -7.04 42.32 -21.23
CA ARG A 195 -5.73 42.81 -21.74
C ARG A 195 -4.63 42.83 -20.68
N ARG A 196 -4.31 41.66 -20.11
CA ARG A 196 -3.07 41.50 -19.31
C ARG A 196 -2.35 40.15 -19.45
N SER A 197 -2.78 39.29 -20.38
CA SER A 197 -2.31 37.91 -20.56
C SER A 197 -1.83 37.62 -21.99
N PHE A 198 -1.15 38.57 -22.65
CA PHE A 198 -0.53 38.31 -23.97
C PHE A 198 0.87 38.94 -24.18
N ILE A 199 1.51 39.48 -23.14
CA ILE A 199 2.94 39.83 -23.15
C ILE A 199 3.62 39.25 -21.91
N GLN A 200 3.58 37.93 -21.78
CA GLN A 200 4.41 37.18 -20.84
C GLN A 200 4.90 35.83 -21.43
N GLU A 201 4.22 35.27 -22.43
CA GLU A 201 4.53 33.93 -22.97
C GLU A 201 5.52 33.88 -24.16
N GLN A 202 6.12 35.02 -24.54
CA GLN A 202 7.14 35.10 -25.60
C GLN A 202 8.56 35.46 -25.09
N VAL A 203 8.73 35.63 -23.78
CA VAL A 203 10.04 35.98 -23.18
C VAL A 203 10.73 34.77 -22.54
N GLU A 204 10.00 33.79 -22.03
CA GLU A 204 10.60 32.63 -21.35
C GLU A 204 11.11 31.53 -22.31
N LYS A 205 10.52 31.40 -23.50
CA LYS A 205 10.95 30.42 -24.52
C LYS A 205 12.30 30.78 -25.18
N ARG A 206 12.82 32.01 -25.01
CA ARG A 206 14.16 32.41 -25.50
C ARG A 206 15.33 32.21 -24.52
N ARG A 207 15.09 31.90 -23.23
CA ARG A 207 16.18 31.66 -22.25
C ARG A 207 16.63 30.20 -22.14
N LYS A 208 15.82 29.22 -22.56
CA LYS A 208 16.15 27.78 -22.45
C LYS A 208 17.00 27.21 -23.60
N PHE A 209 17.24 27.96 -24.68
CA PHE A 209 18.09 27.51 -25.81
C PHE A 209 19.58 27.91 -25.72
N GLY A 210 19.98 28.70 -24.70
CA GLY A 210 21.36 29.19 -24.55
C GLY A 210 22.33 28.24 -23.83
N PHE A 211 21.85 27.40 -22.91
CA PHE A 211 22.73 26.65 -22.01
C PHE A 211 23.15 25.25 -22.49
N ARG A 212 22.37 24.61 -23.37
CA ARG A 212 22.71 23.27 -23.90
C ARG A 212 23.90 23.28 -24.86
N LYS A 213 24.25 24.44 -25.44
CA LYS A 213 25.30 24.59 -26.45
C LYS A 213 26.70 24.96 -25.89
N LEU A 214 26.85 25.13 -24.57
CA LEU A 214 28.14 25.40 -23.92
C LEU A 214 28.93 24.15 -23.49
N PHE A 215 28.28 22.98 -23.41
CA PHE A 215 28.88 21.75 -22.89
C PHE A 215 29.06 20.62 -23.95
N GLN A 216 28.75 20.88 -25.22
CA GLN A 216 29.02 19.95 -26.31
C GLN A 216 30.37 20.26 -26.98
N ARG A 217 31.36 19.39 -26.74
CA ARG A 217 32.70 19.46 -27.33
C ARG A 217 32.70 18.82 -28.72
N SER A 218 32.63 19.63 -29.78
CA SER A 218 32.79 19.17 -31.17
C SER A 218 34.28 19.08 -31.52
N TYR A 219 34.78 17.89 -31.88
CA TYR A 219 36.21 17.64 -32.11
C TYR A 219 36.74 18.09 -33.49
N GLU A 220 35.91 18.67 -34.36
CA GLU A 220 36.23 18.89 -35.78
C GLU A 220 36.65 20.32 -36.16
N ARG A 221 36.71 21.25 -35.19
CA ARG A 221 37.31 22.57 -35.40
C ARG A 221 37.91 23.08 -34.09
N GLY A 222 39.19 23.47 -34.14
CA GLY A 222 39.93 23.95 -32.97
C GLY A 222 39.23 25.16 -32.32
N GLU A 223 39.03 25.06 -31.01
CA GLU A 223 38.37 26.10 -30.22
C GLU A 223 39.28 27.33 -30.07
N SER A 224 38.73 28.53 -30.16
CA SER A 224 39.51 29.76 -29.98
C SER A 224 40.00 29.88 -28.54
N ALA A 225 41.21 30.40 -28.33
CA ALA A 225 41.85 30.47 -27.01
C ALA A 225 40.98 31.16 -25.93
N ALA A 226 40.17 32.15 -26.32
CA ALA A 226 39.23 32.81 -25.42
C ALA A 226 38.11 31.88 -24.90
N ALA A 227 37.61 30.96 -25.73
CA ALA A 227 36.61 29.97 -25.33
C ALA A 227 37.21 28.84 -24.48
N GLY A 228 38.51 28.57 -24.60
CA GLY A 228 39.27 27.73 -23.66
C GLY A 228 39.37 28.40 -22.29
N ALA A 229 39.97 29.60 -22.24
CA ALA A 229 40.20 30.36 -21.01
C ALA A 229 38.91 30.64 -20.21
N ALA A 230 37.79 30.93 -20.87
CA ALA A 230 36.51 31.14 -20.20
C ALA A 230 35.99 29.87 -19.49
N ARG A 231 36.23 28.67 -20.04
CA ARG A 231 35.87 27.39 -19.39
C ARG A 231 36.85 27.02 -18.29
N GLU A 232 38.14 27.28 -18.48
CA GLU A 232 39.17 27.11 -17.45
C GLU A 232 38.85 27.94 -16.18
N ALA A 233 38.49 29.22 -16.36
CA ALA A 233 38.13 30.12 -15.27
C ALA A 233 36.85 29.70 -14.53
N ILE A 234 35.83 29.22 -15.26
CA ILE A 234 34.59 28.71 -14.66
C ILE A 234 34.88 27.41 -13.87
N LEU A 235 35.73 26.52 -14.38
CA LEU A 235 36.13 25.31 -13.65
C LEU A 235 36.91 25.65 -12.38
N GLN A 236 37.82 26.62 -12.41
CA GLN A 236 38.57 27.07 -11.22
C GLN A 236 37.68 27.75 -10.16
N ASP A 237 36.65 28.53 -10.54
CA ASP A 237 35.67 29.05 -9.57
C ASP A 237 34.89 27.89 -8.91
N LEU A 238 34.45 26.92 -9.71
CA LEU A 238 33.66 25.79 -9.24
C LEU A 238 34.49 24.87 -8.32
N GLU A 239 35.76 24.61 -8.65
CA GLU A 239 36.70 23.84 -7.83
C GLU A 239 37.03 24.57 -6.50
N ASN A 240 37.20 25.90 -6.52
CA ASN A 240 37.36 26.73 -5.31
C ASN A 240 36.11 26.82 -4.43
N ARG A 241 34.91 26.69 -5.01
CA ARG A 241 33.64 26.68 -4.24
C ARG A 241 33.37 25.31 -3.64
N LEU A 242 33.72 24.23 -4.34
CA LEU A 242 33.63 22.86 -3.82
C LEU A 242 34.63 22.60 -2.69
N SER A 243 35.84 23.15 -2.75
CA SER A 243 36.84 23.01 -1.69
C SER A 243 36.48 23.72 -0.37
N LYS A 244 35.42 24.55 -0.36
CA LYS A 244 34.92 25.30 0.80
C LYS A 244 33.55 24.81 1.32
N ALA A 245 32.94 23.82 0.68
CA ALA A 245 31.64 23.29 1.08
C ALA A 245 31.82 22.07 2.00
N ASN A 246 31.16 22.08 3.16
CA ASN A 246 31.15 20.90 4.03
C ASN A 246 30.10 19.88 3.51
N VAL A 247 30.54 18.67 3.18
CA VAL A 247 29.76 17.70 2.36
C VAL A 247 28.73 16.92 3.20
N GLU A 248 28.82 16.99 4.52
CA GLU A 248 27.95 16.25 5.47
C GLU A 248 26.63 16.98 5.77
N SER A 249 26.44 18.23 5.36
CA SER A 249 25.26 19.05 5.68
C SER A 249 24.39 19.42 4.46
N THR A 250 24.43 18.63 3.38
CA THR A 250 23.71 18.94 2.12
C THR A 250 22.83 17.79 1.63
N ALA A 251 21.65 18.15 1.09
CA ALA A 251 20.55 17.25 0.72
C ALA A 251 20.94 16.12 -0.26
N PRO A 252 20.26 14.95 -0.22
CA PRO A 252 20.68 13.73 -0.95
C PRO A 252 20.85 13.91 -2.48
N ASP A 253 19.98 14.68 -3.14
CA ASP A 253 20.12 14.99 -4.59
C ASP A 253 21.45 15.69 -4.94
N THR A 254 22.02 16.44 -4.00
CA THR A 254 23.32 17.09 -4.17
C THR A 254 24.49 16.11 -4.03
N GLN A 255 24.34 15.05 -3.24
CA GLN A 255 25.35 13.97 -3.17
C GLN A 255 25.40 13.15 -4.46
N GLU A 256 24.24 12.80 -5.04
CA GLU A 256 24.18 11.99 -6.26
C GLU A 256 24.80 12.74 -7.46
N THR A 257 24.55 14.05 -7.57
CA THR A 257 25.14 14.92 -8.60
C THR A 257 26.65 15.10 -8.40
N LEU A 258 27.14 15.22 -7.16
CA LEU A 258 28.58 15.25 -6.86
C LEU A 258 29.28 13.92 -7.17
N GLN A 259 28.64 12.76 -6.92
CA GLN A 259 29.18 11.46 -7.33
C GLN A 259 29.26 11.32 -8.86
N LYS A 260 28.23 11.76 -9.59
CA LYS A 260 28.23 11.79 -11.06
C LYS A 260 29.37 12.67 -11.62
N LEU A 261 29.71 13.78 -10.96
CA LEU A 261 30.86 14.62 -11.30
C LEU A 261 32.22 13.95 -10.99
N ARG A 262 32.38 13.31 -9.82
CA ARG A 262 33.59 12.54 -9.47
C ARG A 262 33.90 11.45 -10.49
N ARG A 263 32.87 10.73 -10.96
CA ARG A 263 32.99 9.64 -11.94
C ARG A 263 33.51 10.10 -13.31
N ASN A 264 33.36 11.38 -13.66
CA ASN A 264 33.77 11.94 -14.95
C ASN A 264 35.20 12.52 -14.97
N LYS A 265 35.96 12.46 -13.86
CA LYS A 265 37.39 12.86 -13.77
C LYS A 265 37.71 14.32 -14.15
N THR A 266 36.74 15.25 -14.09
CA THR A 266 36.93 16.65 -14.49
C THR A 266 37.48 17.59 -13.40
N VAL A 267 37.61 17.13 -12.15
CA VAL A 267 37.99 17.93 -10.97
C VAL A 267 38.92 17.10 -10.07
N ARG A 268 39.96 17.70 -9.47
CA ARG A 268 40.89 17.00 -8.56
C ARG A 268 40.56 17.32 -7.10
N VAL A 269 39.88 16.40 -6.42
CA VAL A 269 39.62 16.47 -4.97
C VAL A 269 40.79 15.84 -4.20
N PRO A 270 41.25 16.41 -3.08
CA PRO A 270 42.27 15.79 -2.22
C PRO A 270 41.82 14.42 -1.67
N GLU A 271 42.77 13.50 -1.53
CA GLU A 271 42.54 12.15 -1.02
C GLU A 271 42.27 12.18 0.49
N THR A 272 41.02 11.94 0.88
CA THR A 272 40.61 11.75 2.27
C THR A 272 41.26 10.49 2.81
N GLN A 273 42.10 10.62 3.85
CA GLN A 273 42.74 9.47 4.48
C GLN A 273 41.68 8.58 5.15
N GLU A 274 41.53 7.36 4.66
CA GLU A 274 40.63 6.37 5.28
C GLU A 274 41.15 5.99 6.67
N LEU A 275 40.41 6.43 7.70
CA LEU A 275 40.56 5.97 9.08
C LEU A 275 39.84 4.62 9.25
N VAL A 276 40.38 3.78 10.13
CA VAL A 276 39.90 2.44 10.44
C VAL A 276 39.98 2.22 11.95
N GLU A 277 38.84 1.91 12.55
CA GLU A 277 38.70 1.61 13.98
C GLU A 277 39.43 0.32 14.38
N CYS A 278 40.08 0.33 15.55
CA CYS A 278 40.68 -0.83 16.16
C CYS A 278 39.67 -1.57 17.07
N VAL A 279 39.33 -2.82 16.75
CA VAL A 279 38.33 -3.62 17.50
C VAL A 279 38.64 -3.84 19.00
N SER A 280 39.87 -3.57 19.44
CA SER A 280 40.33 -3.82 20.81
C SER A 280 40.44 -2.58 21.69
N CYS A 281 40.54 -1.37 21.12
CA CYS A 281 40.59 -0.12 21.88
C CYS A 281 39.54 0.90 21.44
N LEU A 282 38.88 0.66 20.30
CA LEU A 282 37.85 1.50 19.68
C LEU A 282 38.35 2.89 19.25
N ASP A 283 39.67 3.06 19.14
CA ASP A 283 40.29 4.25 18.56
C ASP A 283 40.47 4.11 17.03
N ASP A 284 40.37 5.24 16.32
CA ASP A 284 40.60 5.34 14.87
C ASP A 284 42.09 5.48 14.52
N PHE A 285 42.55 4.65 13.57
CA PHE A 285 43.92 4.69 13.06
C PHE A 285 43.95 4.83 11.54
N VAL A 286 45.05 5.38 11.00
CA VAL A 286 45.28 5.39 9.55
C VAL A 286 45.42 3.96 9.05
N LYS A 287 44.76 3.63 7.93
CA LYS A 287 44.73 2.29 7.30
C LYS A 287 46.10 1.61 7.07
N LYS A 288 47.21 2.36 7.15
CA LYS A 288 48.59 1.85 7.01
C LYS A 288 49.17 1.29 8.31
N ASP A 289 48.67 1.75 9.46
CA ASP A 289 49.23 1.45 10.79
C ASP A 289 48.41 0.39 11.55
N VAL A 290 47.38 -0.18 10.90
CA VAL A 290 46.55 -1.28 11.41
C VAL A 290 46.95 -2.64 10.84
N VAL A 291 46.97 -3.65 11.71
CA VAL A 291 47.11 -5.06 11.35
C VAL A 291 45.72 -5.62 11.04
N ARG A 292 45.43 -5.82 9.75
CA ARG A 292 44.17 -6.42 9.29
C ARG A 292 44.23 -7.95 9.34
N VAL A 293 43.40 -8.57 10.17
CA VAL A 293 43.12 -10.02 10.13
C VAL A 293 41.83 -10.29 9.36
N VAL A 294 41.41 -11.56 9.25
CA VAL A 294 40.25 -11.95 8.42
C VAL A 294 38.94 -11.28 8.87
N CYS A 295 38.75 -11.13 10.19
CA CYS A 295 37.53 -10.61 10.80
C CYS A 295 37.58 -9.11 11.12
N HIS A 296 38.72 -8.60 11.59
CA HIS A 296 38.82 -7.27 12.20
C HIS A 296 40.18 -6.60 11.95
N SER A 297 40.28 -5.32 12.30
CA SER A 297 41.51 -4.53 12.31
C SER A 297 41.97 -4.28 13.75
N TYR A 298 43.28 -4.35 13.98
CA TYR A 298 43.91 -4.04 15.27
C TYR A 298 45.00 -2.99 15.07
N CYS A 299 45.14 -2.03 15.99
CA CYS A 299 46.37 -1.26 16.10
C CYS A 299 47.53 -2.18 16.54
N ASN A 300 48.78 -1.77 16.26
CA ASN A 300 49.95 -2.60 16.51
C ASN A 300 50.05 -3.07 17.97
N GLU A 301 49.83 -2.16 18.94
CA GLU A 301 49.92 -2.46 20.37
C GLU A 301 48.87 -3.47 20.83
N CYS A 302 47.61 -3.32 20.40
CA CYS A 302 46.55 -4.30 20.71
C CYS A 302 46.83 -5.66 20.06
N PHE A 303 47.39 -5.69 18.85
CA PHE A 303 47.80 -6.93 18.21
C PHE A 303 48.92 -7.63 19.01
N VAL A 304 49.96 -6.91 19.43
CA VAL A 304 51.04 -7.46 20.27
C VAL A 304 50.51 -7.97 21.61
N ARG A 305 49.59 -7.25 22.26
CA ARG A 305 48.91 -7.69 23.50
C ARG A 305 48.12 -8.99 23.30
N LEU A 306 47.36 -9.11 22.22
CA LEU A 306 46.61 -10.33 21.87
C LEU A 306 47.52 -11.55 21.74
N ILE A 307 48.63 -11.42 21.03
CA ILE A 307 49.60 -12.52 20.87
C ILE A 307 50.32 -12.83 22.19
N THR A 308 50.65 -11.81 22.99
CA THR A 308 51.29 -11.99 24.31
C THR A 308 50.40 -12.80 25.25
N ALA A 309 49.09 -12.50 25.29
CA ALA A 309 48.12 -13.28 26.07
C ALA A 309 48.02 -14.74 25.59
N ALA A 310 47.94 -14.95 24.27
CA ALA A 310 47.93 -16.28 23.68
C ALA A 310 49.23 -17.08 23.93
N CYS A 311 50.38 -16.43 24.09
CA CYS A 311 51.65 -17.06 24.50
C CYS A 311 51.76 -17.33 26.02
N ALA A 312 50.91 -16.71 26.83
CA ALA A 312 50.90 -16.89 28.28
C ALA A 312 49.95 -18.00 28.75
N ASN A 313 48.89 -18.28 28.00
CA ASN A 313 47.87 -19.28 28.37
C ASN A 313 47.60 -20.27 27.22
N GLU A 314 47.87 -21.56 27.46
CA GLU A 314 47.64 -22.64 26.49
C GLU A 314 46.16 -22.72 26.02
N GLN A 315 45.19 -22.35 26.85
CA GLN A 315 43.77 -22.32 26.45
C GLN A 315 43.47 -21.27 25.37
N GLN A 316 44.32 -20.27 25.23
CA GLN A 316 44.22 -19.21 24.22
C GLN A 316 45.09 -19.50 22.99
N TRP A 317 45.70 -20.68 22.93
CA TRP A 317 46.45 -21.16 21.78
C TRP A 317 45.58 -22.01 20.84
N PRO A 318 45.75 -21.91 19.50
CA PRO A 318 46.47 -20.86 18.77
C PRO A 318 45.74 -19.51 18.86
N PRO A 319 46.42 -18.38 18.61
CA PRO A 319 45.79 -17.06 18.63
C PRO A 319 44.62 -16.94 17.65
N LYS A 320 43.48 -16.40 18.11
CA LYS A 320 42.25 -16.25 17.32
C LYS A 320 41.72 -14.82 17.38
N CYS A 321 41.08 -14.37 16.30
CA CYS A 321 40.16 -13.24 16.28
C CYS A 321 38.76 -13.84 16.12
N CYS A 322 37.89 -13.64 17.10
CA CYS A 322 36.58 -14.30 17.19
C CYS A 322 36.73 -15.83 17.04
N LEU A 323 36.16 -16.42 15.98
CA LEU A 323 36.27 -17.85 15.68
C LEU A 323 37.41 -18.20 14.69
N ASN A 324 38.09 -17.20 14.12
CA ASN A 324 39.12 -17.40 13.09
C ASN A 324 40.53 -17.45 13.69
N GLN A 325 41.29 -18.50 13.37
CA GLN A 325 42.71 -18.58 13.73
C GLN A 325 43.53 -17.56 12.96
N ILE A 326 44.43 -16.85 13.65
CA ILE A 326 45.32 -15.87 13.02
C ILE A 326 46.53 -16.61 12.42
N PRO A 327 46.82 -16.50 11.12
CA PRO A 327 47.94 -17.20 10.50
C PRO A 327 49.27 -16.86 11.16
N PHE A 328 50.05 -17.87 11.55
CA PHE A 328 51.35 -17.68 12.24
C PHE A 328 52.33 -16.78 11.47
N ARG A 329 52.25 -16.75 10.13
CA ARG A 329 53.03 -15.81 9.30
C ARG A 329 52.69 -14.35 9.58
N THR A 330 51.40 -14.03 9.74
CA THR A 330 50.92 -12.68 10.09
C THR A 330 51.36 -12.33 11.51
N VAL A 331 51.28 -13.27 12.43
CA VAL A 331 51.78 -13.10 13.81
C VAL A 331 53.26 -12.73 13.81
N LEU A 332 54.13 -13.58 13.22
CA LEU A 332 55.57 -13.37 13.16
C LEU A 332 56.01 -12.12 12.38
N GLN A 333 55.15 -11.56 11.52
CA GLN A 333 55.44 -10.33 10.79
C GLN A 333 55.23 -9.08 11.64
N HIS A 334 54.26 -9.08 12.56
CA HIS A 334 53.80 -7.87 13.27
C HIS A 334 54.15 -7.81 14.77
N ILE A 335 54.80 -8.84 15.34
CA ILE A 335 55.28 -8.83 16.74
C ILE A 335 56.77 -8.45 16.88
N PRO A 336 57.21 -7.92 18.04
CA PRO A 336 58.63 -7.65 18.33
C PRO A 336 59.47 -8.94 18.44
N SER A 337 60.78 -8.82 18.24
CA SER A 337 61.70 -9.98 18.14
C SER A 337 61.67 -10.91 19.35
N ASP A 338 61.62 -10.35 20.56
CA ASP A 338 61.65 -11.12 21.81
C ASP A 338 60.40 -12.02 21.95
N LEU A 339 59.25 -11.51 21.50
CA LEU A 339 58.00 -12.26 21.47
C LEU A 339 58.02 -13.34 20.38
N LYS A 340 58.79 -13.19 19.28
CA LYS A 340 58.91 -14.24 18.24
C LYS A 340 59.56 -15.50 18.80
N GLN A 341 60.64 -15.37 19.56
CA GLN A 341 61.30 -16.52 20.17
C GLN A 341 60.33 -17.26 21.12
N THR A 342 59.67 -16.51 22.01
CA THR A 342 58.68 -17.08 22.94
C THR A 342 57.53 -17.76 22.19
N PHE A 343 57.05 -17.14 21.10
CA PHE A 343 56.00 -17.70 20.24
C PHE A 343 56.42 -19.01 19.57
N GLU A 344 57.64 -19.11 19.06
CA GLU A 344 58.18 -20.32 18.42
C GLU A 344 58.44 -21.44 19.43
N GLU A 345 58.94 -21.12 20.63
CA GLU A 345 59.09 -22.07 21.73
C GLU A 345 57.73 -22.65 22.16
N ARG A 346 56.76 -21.78 22.47
CA ARG A 346 55.39 -22.20 22.84
C ARG A 346 54.70 -22.98 21.73
N ARG A 347 54.86 -22.56 20.48
CA ARG A 347 54.37 -23.32 19.32
C ARG A 347 54.91 -24.74 19.30
N SER A 348 56.21 -24.93 19.50
CA SER A 348 56.84 -26.25 19.41
C SER A 348 56.32 -27.27 20.43
N GLU A 349 55.78 -26.78 21.57
CA GLU A 349 55.15 -27.59 22.61
C GLU A 349 53.63 -27.70 22.43
N TRP A 350 52.93 -26.59 22.23
CA TRP A 350 51.47 -26.50 22.21
C TRP A 350 50.81 -26.89 20.87
N GLU A 351 51.57 -26.95 19.77
CA GLU A 351 51.11 -27.54 18.50
C GLU A 351 51.02 -29.08 18.57
N VAL A 352 51.64 -29.72 19.58
CA VAL A 352 51.50 -31.16 19.86
C VAL A 352 50.35 -31.40 20.85
N PRO A 353 49.44 -32.37 20.62
CA PRO A 353 48.37 -32.71 21.56
C PRO A 353 48.90 -33.17 22.92
N ILE A 354 48.23 -32.79 24.02
CA ILE A 354 48.63 -33.10 25.42
C ILE A 354 48.95 -34.59 25.61
N ALA A 355 48.14 -35.49 25.02
CA ALA A 355 48.32 -36.94 25.13
C ALA A 355 49.68 -37.42 24.57
N GLU A 356 50.15 -36.80 23.48
CA GLU A 356 51.36 -37.16 22.74
C GLU A 356 52.63 -36.49 23.28
N ARG A 357 52.50 -35.45 24.11
CA ARG A 357 53.66 -34.77 24.72
C ARG A 357 54.40 -35.71 25.67
N VAL A 358 55.68 -35.94 25.38
CA VAL A 358 56.59 -36.70 26.23
C VAL A 358 57.61 -35.74 26.85
N TYR A 359 57.61 -35.66 28.17
CA TYR A 359 58.55 -34.83 28.93
C TYR A 359 59.76 -35.66 29.41
N CYS A 360 60.87 -34.98 29.68
CA CYS A 360 62.00 -35.61 30.35
C CYS A 360 61.61 -36.05 31.77
N HIS A 361 61.89 -37.31 32.14
CA HIS A 361 61.55 -37.86 33.46
C HIS A 361 62.40 -37.29 34.60
N VAL A 362 63.52 -36.62 34.28
CA VAL A 362 64.38 -35.94 35.26
C VAL A 362 63.73 -34.59 35.61
N PRO A 363 63.31 -34.35 36.86
CA PRO A 363 62.56 -33.14 37.24
C PRO A 363 63.31 -31.83 36.95
N GLU A 364 64.63 -31.83 37.17
CA GLU A 364 65.53 -30.70 36.90
C GLU A 364 65.65 -30.35 35.41
N CYS A 365 65.38 -31.33 34.53
CA CYS A 365 65.40 -31.11 33.09
C CYS A 365 64.02 -30.77 32.56
N SER A 366 63.00 -31.58 32.91
CA SER A 366 61.55 -31.48 32.60
C SER A 366 61.13 -31.06 31.18
N ALA A 367 62.06 -30.89 30.24
CA ALA A 367 61.81 -30.35 28.92
C ALA A 367 60.95 -31.29 28.08
N MET A 368 60.05 -30.70 27.29
CA MET A 368 59.31 -31.40 26.24
C MET A 368 60.31 -31.98 25.24
N ILE A 369 60.18 -33.27 24.94
CA ILE A 369 61.03 -33.97 23.99
C ILE A 369 60.36 -33.90 22.61
N PRO A 370 60.94 -33.19 21.62
CA PRO A 370 60.32 -33.06 20.30
C PRO A 370 60.10 -34.44 19.65
N PRO A 371 59.01 -34.66 18.89
CA PRO A 371 58.72 -35.95 18.26
C PRO A 371 59.89 -36.55 17.46
N LYS A 372 60.74 -35.70 16.85
CA LYS A 372 61.96 -36.10 16.12
C LYS A 372 62.97 -36.87 16.99
N ASN A 373 62.96 -36.66 18.31
CA ASN A 373 63.84 -37.31 19.29
C ASN A 373 63.16 -38.48 20.02
N ILE A 374 61.95 -38.88 19.59
CA ILE A 374 61.21 -40.02 20.10
C ILE A 374 61.43 -41.22 19.16
N ASN A 375 62.01 -42.30 19.68
CA ASN A 375 62.18 -43.54 18.93
C ASN A 375 61.09 -44.55 19.35
N LEU A 376 59.95 -44.52 18.65
CA LEU A 376 58.81 -45.40 18.92
C LEU A 376 59.17 -46.89 18.85
N ALA A 377 60.02 -47.29 17.90
CA ALA A 377 60.47 -48.68 17.75
C ALA A 377 61.27 -49.20 18.97
N LYS A 378 61.94 -48.31 19.73
CA LYS A 378 62.61 -48.63 20.99
C LYS A 378 61.81 -48.21 22.22
N ARG A 379 60.62 -47.58 22.03
CA ARG A 379 59.76 -47.00 23.08
C ARG A 379 60.52 -46.05 24.02
N VAL A 380 61.48 -45.30 23.47
CA VAL A 380 62.37 -44.38 24.21
C VAL A 380 62.43 -43.01 23.54
N ALA A 381 62.22 -41.97 24.35
CA ALA A 381 62.40 -40.56 24.00
C ALA A 381 63.70 -40.03 24.63
N ARG A 382 64.46 -39.20 23.90
CA ARG A 382 65.72 -38.61 24.39
C ARG A 382 65.66 -37.08 24.41
N CYS A 383 65.92 -36.46 25.57
CA CYS A 383 65.96 -34.99 25.66
C CYS A 383 67.29 -34.41 25.13
N SER A 384 67.36 -33.08 25.02
CA SER A 384 68.57 -32.35 24.60
C SER A 384 69.78 -32.63 25.51
N GLN A 385 69.55 -32.87 26.81
CA GLN A 385 70.57 -33.26 27.80
C GLN A 385 70.86 -34.78 27.82
N GLN A 386 70.48 -35.50 26.75
CA GLN A 386 70.70 -36.94 26.52
C GLN A 386 70.01 -37.92 27.48
N HIS A 387 69.26 -37.45 28.49
CA HIS A 387 68.42 -38.31 29.32
C HIS A 387 67.40 -39.11 28.49
N SER A 388 67.14 -40.36 28.86
CA SER A 388 66.27 -41.28 28.11
C SER A 388 65.04 -41.67 28.94
N THR A 389 63.85 -41.31 28.46
CA THR A 389 62.54 -41.59 29.07
C THR A 389 61.81 -42.70 28.30
N CYS A 390 61.11 -43.60 28.99
CA CYS A 390 60.21 -44.58 28.37
C CYS A 390 58.91 -43.89 27.92
N THR A 391 58.46 -44.14 26.69
CA THR A 391 57.26 -43.49 26.12
C THR A 391 55.93 -43.98 26.69
N ILE A 392 55.93 -45.09 27.44
CA ILE A 392 54.71 -45.70 28.02
C ILE A 392 54.52 -45.24 29.47
N CYS A 393 55.37 -45.71 30.38
CA CYS A 393 55.31 -45.38 31.80
C CYS A 393 55.85 -43.97 32.17
N ARG A 394 56.36 -43.21 31.20
CA ARG A 394 56.95 -41.85 31.38
C ARG A 394 58.12 -41.78 32.39
N ARG A 395 58.70 -42.93 32.76
CA ARG A 395 59.81 -43.13 33.73
C ARG A 395 61.18 -43.33 33.03
N PRO A 396 62.31 -43.47 33.76
CA PRO A 396 63.61 -43.76 33.14
C PRO A 396 63.56 -44.97 32.19
N ALA A 397 64.21 -44.89 31.04
CA ALA A 397 64.17 -45.95 30.02
C ALA A 397 64.68 -47.31 30.54
N HIS A 398 63.87 -48.36 30.37
CA HIS A 398 64.14 -49.71 30.92
C HIS A 398 65.05 -50.60 30.05
N GLY A 399 65.73 -50.04 29.05
CA GLY A 399 66.70 -50.74 28.21
C GLY A 399 66.07 -51.83 27.33
N LYS A 400 66.42 -53.10 27.59
CA LYS A 400 65.88 -54.28 26.87
C LYS A 400 64.70 -54.96 27.60
N ASN A 401 64.27 -54.44 28.74
CA ASN A 401 63.19 -55.03 29.51
C ASN A 401 61.82 -54.52 29.03
N GLU A 402 60.82 -55.40 29.05
CA GLU A 402 59.41 -55.05 28.79
C GLU A 402 58.90 -54.06 29.86
N CYS A 403 58.02 -53.13 29.46
CA CYS A 403 57.48 -52.12 30.37
C CYS A 403 56.43 -52.75 31.30
N PRO A 404 56.53 -52.62 32.64
CA PRO A 404 55.61 -53.26 33.57
C PRO A 404 54.21 -52.61 33.61
N GLU A 405 54.11 -51.34 33.19
CA GLU A 405 52.85 -50.56 33.15
C GLU A 405 52.24 -50.52 31.74
N ASP A 406 52.64 -51.44 30.86
CA ASP A 406 52.05 -51.60 29.53
C ASP A 406 50.73 -52.39 29.64
N GLN A 407 49.60 -51.68 29.54
CA GLN A 407 48.26 -52.25 29.69
C GLN A 407 47.93 -53.27 28.59
N GLU A 408 48.29 -52.99 27.33
CA GLU A 408 48.05 -53.90 26.20
C GLU A 408 48.78 -55.23 26.40
N MET A 409 50.04 -55.16 26.84
CA MET A 409 50.82 -56.35 27.18
C MET A 409 50.27 -57.08 28.41
N ASN A 410 49.73 -56.36 29.40
CA ASN A 410 49.11 -56.98 30.57
C ASN A 410 47.83 -57.75 30.18
N MET A 411 46.94 -57.14 29.38
CA MET A 411 45.77 -57.82 28.82
C MET A 411 46.15 -59.04 27.96
N THR A 412 47.23 -58.93 27.17
CA THR A 412 47.77 -60.05 26.40
C THR A 412 48.30 -61.18 27.29
N ASN A 413 48.89 -60.87 28.45
CA ASN A 413 49.34 -61.87 29.43
C ASN A 413 48.14 -62.55 30.11
N ILE A 414 47.10 -61.81 30.49
CA ILE A 414 45.87 -62.35 31.08
C ILE A 414 45.20 -63.33 30.10
N LEU A 415 45.03 -62.91 28.84
CA LEU A 415 44.53 -63.77 27.77
C LEU A 415 45.40 -65.03 27.59
N ALA A 416 46.72 -64.89 27.59
CA ALA A 416 47.65 -66.01 27.50
C ALA A 416 47.54 -67.00 28.69
N GLU A 417 47.30 -66.52 29.90
CA GLU A 417 47.09 -67.37 31.07
C GLU A 417 45.76 -68.13 31.01
N GLU A 418 44.69 -67.44 30.60
CA GLU A 418 43.38 -68.06 30.37
C GLU A 418 43.43 -69.13 29.28
N GLU A 419 44.03 -68.83 28.13
CA GLU A 419 44.26 -69.77 27.02
C GLU A 419 45.34 -70.84 27.30
N GLY A 420 46.07 -70.73 28.42
CA GLY A 420 47.13 -71.67 28.78
C GLY A 420 48.38 -71.60 27.89
N TRP A 421 48.57 -70.50 27.15
CA TRP A 421 49.77 -70.20 26.37
C TRP A 421 51.00 -70.06 27.27
N LYS A 422 52.19 -70.40 26.75
CA LYS A 422 53.45 -70.33 27.50
C LYS A 422 54.50 -69.52 26.78
N ARG A 423 55.24 -68.68 27.51
CA ARG A 423 56.35 -67.89 26.95
C ARG A 423 57.59 -68.76 26.77
N CYS A 424 58.20 -68.71 25.59
CA CYS A 424 59.46 -69.38 25.32
C CYS A 424 60.61 -68.77 26.15
N SER A 425 61.32 -69.57 26.95
CA SER A 425 62.41 -69.07 27.81
C SER A 425 63.61 -68.47 27.06
N ARG A 426 63.73 -68.66 25.73
CA ARG A 426 64.80 -68.08 24.92
C ARG A 426 64.42 -66.73 24.28
N CYS A 427 63.26 -66.65 23.63
CA CYS A 427 62.83 -65.46 22.87
C CYS A 427 61.60 -64.73 23.45
N ARG A 428 61.06 -65.20 24.58
CA ARG A 428 59.86 -64.70 25.28
C ARG A 428 58.54 -64.67 24.49
N ALA A 429 58.55 -65.04 23.21
CA ALA A 429 57.33 -65.19 22.41
C ALA A 429 56.35 -66.15 23.09
N LEU A 430 55.07 -65.79 23.05
CA LEU A 430 53.97 -66.67 23.45
C LEU A 430 53.86 -67.84 22.46
N VAL A 431 53.68 -69.04 22.99
CA VAL A 431 53.54 -70.28 22.24
C VAL A 431 52.28 -70.98 22.72
N GLU A 432 51.40 -71.29 21.76
CA GLU A 432 50.21 -72.12 21.95
C GLU A 432 50.56 -73.60 21.83
N HIS A 433 49.88 -74.47 22.59
CA HIS A 433 50.06 -75.93 22.51
C HIS A 433 48.95 -76.61 21.70
N ARG A 434 49.27 -77.03 20.47
CA ARG A 434 48.35 -77.77 19.59
C ARG A 434 48.65 -79.27 19.47
N GLU A 435 49.79 -79.72 20.00
CA GLU A 435 50.28 -81.09 19.82
C GLU A 435 49.86 -82.03 20.96
N ALA A 436 50.11 -83.32 20.80
CA ALA A 436 49.86 -84.32 21.84
C ALA A 436 51.00 -84.43 22.86
N CYS A 437 52.25 -84.12 22.48
CA CYS A 437 53.45 -84.31 23.31
C CYS A 437 53.75 -83.09 24.21
N GLN A 438 54.47 -83.28 25.31
CA GLN A 438 55.02 -82.19 26.13
C GLN A 438 56.15 -81.41 25.46
N HIS A 439 56.82 -82.02 24.48
CA HIS A 439 57.86 -81.37 23.70
C HIS A 439 57.25 -80.22 22.91
N MET A 440 57.93 -79.07 22.89
CA MET A 440 57.55 -77.94 22.08
C MET A 440 58.80 -77.29 21.50
N THR A 441 58.77 -77.02 20.20
CA THR A 441 59.84 -76.31 19.49
C THR A 441 59.38 -74.91 19.13
N CYS A 442 59.95 -73.89 19.78
CA CYS A 442 59.65 -72.50 19.43
C CYS A 442 60.21 -72.15 18.04
N ARG A 443 59.59 -71.17 17.36
CA ARG A 443 60.07 -70.59 16.08
C ARG A 443 61.54 -70.11 16.11
N CYS A 444 62.11 -69.84 17.29
CA CYS A 444 63.54 -69.52 17.48
C CYS A 444 64.46 -70.76 17.59
N GLY A 445 63.96 -71.96 17.27
CA GLY A 445 64.67 -73.25 17.38
C GLY A 445 64.87 -73.76 18.81
N TYR A 446 64.36 -73.07 19.83
CA TYR A 446 64.48 -73.52 21.22
C TYR A 446 63.46 -74.61 21.56
N GLN A 447 63.96 -75.77 22.00
CA GLN A 447 63.14 -76.91 22.42
C GLN A 447 62.96 -76.92 23.93
N PHE A 448 61.71 -77.00 24.39
CA PHE A 448 61.35 -76.92 25.81
C PHE A 448 60.19 -77.85 26.16
N CYS A 449 60.03 -78.14 27.45
CA CYS A 449 58.85 -78.82 27.98
C CYS A 449 57.74 -77.80 28.22
N TYR A 450 56.56 -78.01 27.63
CA TYR A 450 55.44 -77.06 27.74
C TYR A 450 54.89 -76.92 29.18
N VAL A 451 55.02 -77.96 30.01
CA VAL A 451 54.54 -77.95 31.41
C VAL A 451 55.34 -76.98 32.29
N CYS A 452 56.68 -77.03 32.22
CA CYS A 452 57.57 -76.27 33.12
C CYS A 452 58.43 -75.20 32.45
N CYS A 453 58.31 -75.02 31.13
CA CYS A 453 59.07 -74.10 30.28
C CYS A 453 60.61 -74.32 30.25
N ARG A 454 61.15 -75.30 30.97
CA ARG A 454 62.59 -75.62 30.98
C ARG A 454 63.03 -76.30 29.67
N ARG A 455 64.33 -76.28 29.38
CA ARG A 455 64.93 -76.92 28.20
C ARG A 455 64.48 -78.39 28.11
N TRP A 456 64.23 -78.87 26.89
CA TRP A 456 63.80 -80.25 26.69
C TRP A 456 64.78 -81.26 27.33
N CYS A 457 64.24 -82.38 27.84
CA CYS A 457 64.95 -83.40 28.63
C CYS A 457 65.65 -82.91 29.92
N THR A 458 65.34 -81.72 30.45
CA THR A 458 65.89 -81.24 31.75
C THR A 458 64.89 -81.26 32.92
N CYS A 459 63.74 -81.93 32.73
CA CYS A 459 62.64 -82.00 33.70
C CYS A 459 61.99 -83.38 33.70
N SER A 460 61.41 -83.77 34.84
CA SER A 460 60.67 -85.04 35.03
C SER A 460 59.14 -84.86 34.93
N CYS A 461 58.66 -83.90 34.14
CA CYS A 461 57.22 -83.64 34.00
C CYS A 461 56.51 -84.82 33.31
N THR A 462 55.27 -85.13 33.70
CA THR A 462 54.51 -86.28 33.17
C THR A 462 53.38 -85.86 32.24
N MET A 463 52.95 -86.76 31.34
CA MET A 463 51.83 -86.49 30.42
C MET A 463 50.53 -86.16 31.17
N ALA A 464 50.36 -86.72 32.38
CA ALA A 464 49.26 -86.36 33.29
C ALA A 464 49.26 -84.86 33.64
N GLN A 465 50.41 -84.28 33.99
CA GLN A 465 50.55 -82.85 34.29
C GLN A 465 50.28 -81.95 33.07
N LEU A 466 50.55 -82.43 31.85
CA LEU A 466 50.18 -81.73 30.63
C LEU A 466 48.66 -81.75 30.41
N ASN A 467 48.02 -82.89 30.63
CA ASN A 467 46.57 -83.04 30.51
C ASN A 467 45.82 -82.20 31.57
N GLU A 468 46.33 -82.15 32.81
CA GLU A 468 45.82 -81.30 33.88
C GLU A 468 45.92 -79.80 33.53
N LEU A 469 47.07 -79.37 32.99
CA LEU A 469 47.26 -78.00 32.49
C LEU A 469 46.29 -77.66 31.36
N LYS A 470 46.06 -78.58 30.41
CA LYS A 470 45.07 -78.42 29.33
C LYS A 470 43.64 -78.35 29.85
N ALA A 471 43.25 -79.25 30.77
CA ALA A 471 41.93 -79.25 31.37
C ALA A 471 41.66 -77.94 32.15
N SER A 472 42.65 -77.44 32.88
CA SER A 472 42.56 -76.18 33.61
C SER A 472 42.40 -74.96 32.67
N ALA A 473 43.06 -74.96 31.51
CA ALA A 473 42.87 -73.93 30.49
C ALA A 473 41.47 -74.01 29.86
N GLU A 474 40.98 -75.22 29.55
CA GLU A 474 39.64 -75.40 28.98
C GLU A 474 38.51 -74.99 29.95
N VAL A 475 38.68 -75.22 31.25
CA VAL A 475 37.78 -74.68 32.28
C VAL A 475 37.76 -73.15 32.26
N ARG A 476 38.93 -72.48 32.18
CA ARG A 476 38.99 -71.01 32.09
C ARG A 476 38.34 -70.48 30.81
N ARG A 477 38.57 -71.12 29.67
CA ARG A 477 37.91 -70.77 28.39
C ARG A 477 36.40 -70.85 28.47
N ASN A 478 35.87 -71.95 29.00
CA ASN A 478 34.42 -72.15 29.09
C ASN A 478 33.78 -71.17 30.09
N GLU A 479 34.48 -70.86 31.19
CA GLU A 479 34.05 -69.83 32.14
C GLU A 479 34.08 -68.42 31.53
N ARG A 480 35.09 -68.08 30.73
CA ARG A 480 35.13 -66.82 29.94
C ARG A 480 33.92 -66.74 29.00
N ARG A 481 33.72 -67.74 28.13
CA ARG A 481 32.59 -67.77 27.18
C ARG A 481 31.24 -67.67 27.89
N ARG A 482 31.09 -68.28 29.06
CA ARG A 482 29.87 -68.21 29.88
C ARG A 482 29.60 -66.79 30.38
N ARG A 483 30.63 -66.05 30.82
CA ARG A 483 30.50 -64.64 31.21
C ARG A 483 30.17 -63.75 30.02
N GLU A 484 30.90 -63.89 28.92
CA GLU A 484 30.65 -63.16 27.68
C GLU A 484 29.21 -63.37 27.18
N GLN A 485 28.66 -64.59 27.30
CA GLN A 485 27.26 -64.88 27.00
C GLN A 485 26.30 -64.15 27.94
N GLN A 486 26.50 -64.24 29.26
CA GLN A 486 25.67 -63.53 30.25
C GLN A 486 25.70 -62.01 30.05
N GLU A 487 26.89 -61.42 29.92
CA GLU A 487 27.08 -60.00 29.63
C GLU A 487 26.38 -59.60 28.32
N SER A 488 26.42 -60.44 27.28
CA SER A 488 25.70 -60.18 26.02
C SER A 488 24.18 -60.24 26.13
N GLU A 489 23.65 -61.09 27.02
CA GLU A 489 22.20 -61.20 27.28
C GLU A 489 21.72 -60.04 28.14
N GLU A 490 22.48 -59.65 29.17
CA GLU A 490 22.22 -58.47 30.00
C GLU A 490 22.26 -57.18 29.17
N LEU A 491 23.29 -56.99 28.33
CA LEU A 491 23.39 -55.84 27.42
C LEU A 491 22.20 -55.76 26.46
N ARG A 492 21.74 -56.90 25.92
CA ARG A 492 20.53 -56.94 25.06
C ARG A 492 19.27 -56.52 25.81
N GLN A 493 19.10 -56.96 27.06
CA GLN A 493 17.96 -56.57 27.89
C GLN A 493 17.99 -55.07 28.23
N ILE A 494 19.16 -54.53 28.58
CA ILE A 494 19.35 -53.10 28.88
C ILE A 494 19.05 -52.25 27.64
N LEU A 495 19.58 -52.62 26.46
CA LEU A 495 19.33 -51.88 25.22
C LEU A 495 17.84 -51.88 24.84
N ALA A 496 17.14 -53.02 24.99
CA ALA A 496 15.70 -53.08 24.75
C ALA A 496 14.88 -52.22 25.73
N GLN A 497 15.33 -52.07 26.97
CA GLN A 497 14.71 -51.16 27.95
C GLN A 497 14.96 -49.68 27.61
N ILE A 498 16.15 -49.34 27.11
CA ILE A 498 16.46 -47.98 26.66
C ILE A 498 15.58 -47.61 25.45
N GLU A 499 15.49 -48.47 24.43
CA GLU A 499 14.65 -48.23 23.24
C GLU A 499 13.16 -48.03 23.61
N GLU A 500 12.65 -48.78 24.59
CA GLU A 500 11.29 -48.63 25.10
C GLU A 500 11.08 -47.28 25.83
N LEU A 501 12.07 -46.80 26.57
CA LEU A 501 12.02 -45.49 27.24
C LEU A 501 12.11 -44.34 26.23
N GLU A 502 13.07 -44.41 25.30
CA GLU A 502 13.23 -43.43 24.22
C GLU A 502 11.94 -43.29 23.38
N ARG A 503 11.24 -44.41 23.09
CA ARG A 503 9.96 -44.38 22.39
C ARG A 503 8.88 -43.64 23.17
N ARG A 504 8.76 -43.88 24.49
CA ARG A 504 7.79 -43.19 25.37
C ARG A 504 8.12 -41.71 25.54
N GLU A 505 9.40 -41.36 25.64
CA GLU A 505 9.84 -39.97 25.69
C GLU A 505 9.54 -39.24 24.37
N ALA A 506 9.76 -39.89 23.22
CA ALA A 506 9.37 -39.35 21.91
C ALA A 506 7.84 -39.17 21.78
N GLU A 507 7.04 -40.14 22.24
CA GLU A 507 5.57 -40.03 22.28
C GLU A 507 5.10 -38.84 23.14
N ILE A 508 5.71 -38.63 24.32
CA ILE A 508 5.40 -37.49 25.20
C ILE A 508 5.83 -36.16 24.58
N GLN A 509 7.01 -36.11 23.95
CA GLN A 509 7.49 -34.91 23.25
C GLN A 509 6.57 -34.54 22.08
N GLU A 510 6.12 -35.52 21.30
CA GLU A 510 5.19 -35.30 20.18
C GLU A 510 3.81 -34.87 20.69
N GLN A 511 3.28 -35.47 21.76
CA GLN A 511 2.06 -35.01 22.41
C GLN A 511 2.17 -33.56 22.91
N HIS A 512 3.30 -33.17 23.50
CA HIS A 512 3.57 -31.80 23.93
C HIS A 512 3.66 -30.83 22.74
N ARG A 513 4.30 -31.25 21.63
CA ARG A 513 4.37 -30.48 20.38
C ARG A 513 2.97 -30.22 19.81
N ILE A 514 2.14 -31.25 19.72
CA ILE A 514 0.73 -31.16 19.26
C ILE A 514 -0.10 -30.28 20.21
N ALA A 515 0.07 -30.41 21.54
CA ALA A 515 -0.63 -29.58 22.51
C ALA A 515 -0.28 -28.09 22.36
N MET A 516 1.01 -27.76 22.17
CA MET A 516 1.45 -26.39 21.91
C MET A 516 0.92 -25.83 20.58
N GLN A 517 0.85 -26.65 19.51
CA GLN A 517 0.21 -26.25 18.25
C GLN A 517 -1.29 -25.97 18.45
N LYS A 518 -2.01 -26.83 19.18
CA LYS A 518 -3.44 -26.65 19.46
C LYS A 518 -3.74 -25.40 20.27
N GLU A 519 -2.92 -25.08 21.26
CA GLU A 519 -3.12 -23.87 22.08
C GLU A 519 -2.81 -22.59 21.30
N ARG A 520 -1.76 -22.59 20.45
CA ARG A 520 -1.50 -21.50 19.50
C ARG A 520 -2.66 -21.29 18.54
N ALA A 521 -3.22 -22.37 17.98
CA ALA A 521 -4.36 -22.30 17.07
C ALA A 521 -5.64 -21.76 17.75
N ARG A 522 -5.91 -22.16 18.99
CA ARG A 522 -7.01 -21.57 19.81
C ARG A 522 -6.81 -20.07 20.01
N GLY A 523 -5.59 -19.63 20.32
CA GLY A 523 -5.25 -18.22 20.44
C GLY A 523 -5.52 -17.43 19.16
N GLU A 524 -5.10 -17.96 18.00
CA GLU A 524 -5.34 -17.32 16.69
C GLU A 524 -6.82 -17.30 16.32
N ILE A 525 -7.59 -18.36 16.62
CA ILE A 525 -9.05 -18.36 16.41
C ILE A 525 -9.72 -17.26 17.25
N LEU A 526 -9.33 -17.11 18.52
CA LEU A 526 -9.87 -16.06 19.39
C LEU A 526 -9.44 -14.65 18.93
N ARG A 527 -8.21 -14.49 18.43
CA ARG A 527 -7.73 -13.23 17.83
C ARG A 527 -8.59 -12.86 16.61
N ARG A 528 -8.75 -13.79 15.66
CA ARG A 528 -9.58 -13.59 14.46
C ARG A 528 -11.03 -13.25 14.79
N GLN A 529 -11.63 -13.93 15.77
CA GLN A 529 -12.98 -13.59 16.27
C GLN A 529 -13.03 -12.17 16.86
N THR A 530 -12.01 -11.75 17.60
CA THR A 530 -11.94 -10.40 18.19
C THR A 530 -11.83 -9.33 17.10
N VAL A 531 -11.03 -9.57 16.05
CA VAL A 531 -10.88 -8.66 14.90
C VAL A 531 -12.18 -8.57 14.09
N GLU A 532 -12.79 -9.69 13.69
CA GLU A 532 -14.10 -9.68 12.99
C GLU A 532 -15.17 -8.93 13.82
N VAL A 533 -15.26 -9.16 15.14
CA VAL A 533 -16.21 -8.41 16.00
C VAL A 533 -15.91 -6.91 16.06
N LYS A 534 -14.62 -6.52 16.08
CA LYS A 534 -14.19 -5.11 16.02
C LYS A 534 -14.63 -4.47 14.70
N PHE A 535 -14.36 -5.10 13.56
CA PHE A 535 -14.71 -4.55 12.24
C PHE A 535 -16.22 -4.57 11.97
N GLN A 536 -16.97 -5.55 12.48
CA GLN A 536 -18.43 -5.52 12.48
C GLN A 536 -19.00 -4.32 13.27
N GLN A 537 -18.37 -3.93 14.39
CA GLN A 537 -18.77 -2.73 15.13
C GLN A 537 -18.44 -1.45 14.35
N LEU A 538 -17.26 -1.37 13.73
CA LEU A 538 -16.87 -0.25 12.85
C LEU A 538 -17.81 -0.13 11.64
N GLY A 539 -18.23 -1.24 11.04
CA GLY A 539 -19.21 -1.29 9.95
C GLY A 539 -20.55 -0.66 10.35
N ARG A 540 -21.10 -1.01 11.52
CA ARG A 540 -22.34 -0.40 12.04
C ARG A 540 -22.21 1.10 12.30
N ILE A 541 -21.04 1.56 12.77
CA ILE A 541 -20.76 2.99 12.96
C ILE A 541 -20.68 3.71 11.60
N LEU A 542 -20.08 3.06 10.60
CA LEU A 542 -19.97 3.56 9.24
C LEU A 542 -21.32 3.63 8.52
N ASP A 543 -22.18 2.62 8.65
CA ASP A 543 -23.54 2.63 8.12
C ASP A 543 -24.40 3.72 8.78
N GLY A 544 -24.30 3.87 10.11
CA GLY A 544 -24.95 4.99 10.82
C GLY A 544 -24.42 6.38 10.42
N LEU A 545 -23.14 6.48 10.02
CA LEU A 545 -22.61 7.70 9.40
C LEU A 545 -23.27 7.93 8.04
N HIS A 546 -23.33 6.91 7.18
CA HIS A 546 -23.93 6.98 5.85
C HIS A 546 -25.39 7.47 5.91
N GLU A 547 -26.23 6.91 6.78
CA GLU A 547 -27.61 7.37 7.01
C GLU A 547 -27.67 8.86 7.39
N THR A 548 -26.76 9.32 8.26
CA THR A 548 -26.75 10.74 8.66
C THR A 548 -26.23 11.67 7.57
N GLN A 549 -25.27 11.25 6.74
CA GLN A 549 -24.76 12.03 5.63
C GLN A 549 -25.78 12.13 4.49
N GLU A 550 -26.47 11.02 4.18
CA GLU A 550 -27.60 11.00 3.23
C GLU A 550 -28.70 11.96 3.69
N SER A 551 -29.10 11.90 4.97
CA SER A 551 -30.08 12.83 5.55
C SER A 551 -29.67 14.31 5.46
N ILE A 552 -28.38 14.62 5.63
CA ILE A 552 -27.85 16.00 5.49
C ILE A 552 -27.91 16.47 4.04
N ILE A 553 -27.54 15.60 3.10
CA ILE A 553 -27.51 15.91 1.66
C ILE A 553 -28.94 16.07 1.14
N GLU A 554 -29.86 15.16 1.47
CA GLU A 554 -31.27 15.29 1.07
C GLU A 554 -31.92 16.57 1.63
N TRP A 555 -31.60 16.95 2.88
CA TRP A 555 -32.05 18.21 3.45
C TRP A 555 -31.50 19.43 2.71
N GLN A 556 -30.23 19.42 2.28
CA GLN A 556 -29.65 20.47 1.44
C GLN A 556 -30.31 20.52 0.05
N GLN A 557 -30.56 19.38 -0.58
CA GLN A 557 -31.24 19.30 -1.88
C GLN A 557 -32.68 19.83 -1.82
N GLU A 558 -33.41 19.51 -0.75
CA GLU A 558 -34.73 20.08 -0.48
C GLU A 558 -34.69 21.60 -0.24
N ALA A 559 -33.65 22.11 0.44
CA ALA A 559 -33.47 23.53 0.68
C ALA A 559 -33.17 24.28 -0.64
N ASP A 560 -32.16 23.84 -1.40
CA ASP A 560 -31.79 24.41 -2.70
C ASP A 560 -33.00 24.43 -3.67
N SER A 561 -33.83 23.37 -3.66
CA SER A 561 -35.05 23.27 -4.48
C SER A 561 -36.14 24.26 -4.06
N LYS A 562 -36.39 24.40 -2.75
CA LYS A 562 -37.37 25.37 -2.21
C LYS A 562 -36.91 26.80 -2.47
N ASP A 563 -35.64 27.09 -2.21
CA ASP A 563 -35.07 28.42 -2.43
C ASP A 563 -35.18 28.80 -3.90
N LEU A 564 -34.76 27.94 -4.83
CA LEU A 564 -34.90 28.17 -6.28
C LEU A 564 -36.35 28.42 -6.71
N ALA A 565 -37.31 27.62 -6.22
CA ALA A 565 -38.72 27.79 -6.54
C ALA A 565 -39.31 29.10 -5.97
N THR A 566 -38.88 29.52 -4.77
CA THR A 566 -39.29 30.83 -4.24
C THR A 566 -38.67 31.98 -5.03
N ASP A 567 -37.40 31.85 -5.45
CA ASP A 567 -36.69 32.84 -6.24
C ASP A 567 -37.29 33.01 -7.63
N ALA A 568 -37.68 31.91 -8.28
CA ALA A 568 -38.42 31.91 -9.53
C ALA A 568 -39.76 32.67 -9.39
N LYS A 569 -40.57 32.27 -8.41
CA LYS A 569 -41.86 32.91 -8.11
C LYS A 569 -41.71 34.40 -7.79
N ASN A 570 -40.71 34.78 -6.99
CA ASN A 570 -40.44 36.17 -6.65
C ASN A 570 -40.10 37.01 -7.90
N LYS A 571 -39.32 36.44 -8.84
CA LYS A 571 -38.98 37.10 -10.12
C LYS A 571 -40.20 37.21 -11.04
N GLU A 572 -41.04 36.17 -11.12
CA GLU A 572 -42.29 36.22 -11.89
C GLU A 572 -43.28 37.25 -11.33
N GLU A 573 -43.48 37.28 -10.00
CA GLU A 573 -44.33 38.28 -9.35
C GLU A 573 -43.80 39.71 -9.52
N ALA A 574 -42.48 39.91 -9.45
CA ALA A 574 -41.86 41.22 -9.66
C ALA A 574 -42.06 41.70 -11.10
N LEU A 575 -41.80 40.84 -12.09
CA LEU A 575 -42.03 41.13 -13.50
C LEU A 575 -43.51 41.41 -13.78
N GLY A 576 -44.43 40.62 -13.21
CA GLY A 576 -45.87 40.82 -13.36
C GLY A 576 -46.34 42.18 -12.84
N LYS A 577 -45.84 42.62 -11.67
CA LYS A 577 -46.14 43.94 -11.09
C LYS A 577 -45.60 45.09 -11.96
N GLU A 578 -44.42 44.93 -12.54
CA GLU A 578 -43.84 45.91 -13.47
C GLU A 578 -44.63 45.99 -14.78
N GLN A 579 -45.04 44.84 -15.34
CA GLN A 579 -45.89 44.75 -16.53
C GLN A 579 -47.28 45.37 -16.31
N GLU A 580 -47.95 45.06 -15.19
CA GLU A 580 -49.25 45.65 -14.84
C GLU A 580 -49.16 47.18 -14.72
N LYS A 581 -48.10 47.68 -14.09
CA LYS A 581 -47.84 49.12 -13.99
C LYS A 581 -47.65 49.74 -15.37
N GLU A 582 -46.78 49.18 -16.21
CA GLU A 582 -46.57 49.67 -17.57
C GLU A 582 -47.87 49.67 -18.41
N LEU A 583 -48.67 48.61 -18.32
CA LEU A 583 -49.96 48.54 -19.03
C LEU A 583 -50.95 49.59 -18.55
N SER A 584 -51.00 49.89 -17.25
CA SER A 584 -51.86 50.97 -16.74
C SER A 584 -51.40 52.35 -17.22
N GLU A 585 -50.09 52.64 -17.19
CA GLU A 585 -49.52 53.88 -17.74
C GLU A 585 -49.77 54.03 -19.25
N ILE A 586 -49.67 52.94 -20.03
CA ILE A 586 -49.93 52.98 -21.48
C ILE A 586 -51.42 53.20 -21.76
N LYS A 587 -52.31 52.53 -21.03
CA LYS A 587 -53.77 52.73 -21.17
C LYS A 587 -54.17 54.17 -20.84
N GLU A 588 -53.56 54.79 -19.82
CA GLU A 588 -53.76 56.21 -19.51
C GLU A 588 -53.18 57.14 -20.62
N LYS A 589 -52.01 56.82 -21.18
CA LYS A 589 -51.44 57.54 -22.34
C LYS A 589 -52.36 57.44 -23.57
N ILE A 590 -53.03 56.31 -23.78
CA ILE A 590 -53.98 56.10 -24.90
C ILE A 590 -55.27 56.90 -24.70
N THR A 591 -55.87 56.87 -23.51
CA THR A 591 -57.10 57.64 -23.23
C THR A 591 -56.85 59.14 -23.33
N THR A 592 -55.75 59.64 -22.76
CA THR A 592 -55.37 61.06 -22.84
C THR A 592 -55.05 61.50 -24.26
N ARG A 593 -54.27 60.73 -25.05
CA ARG A 593 -54.03 61.00 -26.47
C ARG A 593 -55.33 61.04 -27.29
N THR A 594 -56.23 60.07 -27.07
CA THR A 594 -57.52 59.99 -27.75
C THR A 594 -58.41 61.20 -27.45
N ALA A 595 -58.52 61.58 -26.17
CA ALA A 595 -59.29 62.75 -25.74
C ALA A 595 -58.71 64.06 -26.29
N ASN A 596 -57.38 64.20 -26.32
CA ASN A 596 -56.71 65.37 -26.91
C ASN A 596 -56.95 65.48 -28.42
N MET A 597 -56.94 64.36 -29.15
CA MET A 597 -57.25 64.33 -30.59
C MET A 597 -58.72 64.68 -30.85
N GLU A 598 -59.64 64.15 -30.05
CA GLU A 598 -61.06 64.48 -30.14
C GLU A 598 -61.33 65.97 -29.86
N ALA A 599 -60.79 66.50 -28.77
CA ALA A 599 -60.90 67.92 -28.42
C ALA A 599 -60.29 68.86 -29.48
N LYS A 600 -59.21 68.44 -30.15
CA LYS A 600 -58.62 69.18 -31.28
C LYS A 600 -59.59 69.25 -32.47
N LEU A 601 -60.17 68.11 -32.86
CA LEU A 601 -61.13 68.05 -33.97
C LEU A 601 -62.41 68.85 -33.66
N ASP A 602 -62.89 68.81 -32.41
CA ASP A 602 -64.04 69.62 -31.97
C ASP A 602 -63.73 71.12 -31.93
N ALA A 603 -62.51 71.53 -31.58
CA ALA A 603 -62.09 72.93 -31.64
C ALA A 603 -62.00 73.44 -33.10
N GLU A 604 -61.44 72.64 -34.00
CA GLU A 604 -61.41 72.95 -35.44
C GLU A 604 -62.83 73.07 -36.02
N PHE A 605 -63.75 72.19 -35.61
CA PHE A 605 -65.15 72.26 -36.00
C PHE A 605 -65.90 73.44 -35.37
N ALA A 606 -65.67 73.78 -34.11
CA ALA A 606 -66.29 74.95 -33.48
C ALA A 606 -65.95 76.25 -34.21
N VAL A 607 -64.70 76.38 -34.70
CA VAL A 607 -64.27 77.51 -35.55
C VAL A 607 -64.97 77.49 -36.91
N ARG A 608 -65.24 76.30 -37.49
CA ARG A 608 -66.01 76.16 -38.73
C ARG A 608 -67.49 76.53 -38.53
N ALA A 609 -68.14 75.95 -37.53
CA ALA A 609 -69.55 76.18 -37.20
C ALA A 609 -69.83 77.65 -36.86
N ALA A 610 -68.88 78.34 -36.20
CA ALA A 610 -69.00 79.79 -35.96
C ALA A 610 -68.98 80.62 -37.26
N LYS A 611 -68.24 80.19 -38.30
CA LYS A 611 -68.27 80.83 -39.62
C LYS A 611 -69.56 80.50 -40.38
N GLU A 612 -70.04 79.25 -40.28
CA GLU A 612 -71.29 78.81 -40.92
C GLU A 612 -72.50 79.56 -40.34
N ARG A 613 -72.61 79.69 -39.00
CA ARG A 613 -73.63 80.56 -38.37
C ARG A 613 -73.53 82.02 -38.80
N LYS A 614 -72.32 82.57 -38.93
CA LYS A 614 -72.19 83.94 -39.43
C LYS A 614 -72.72 84.08 -40.86
N ILE A 615 -72.52 83.08 -41.71
CA ILE A 615 -73.09 83.06 -43.07
C ILE A 615 -74.62 82.94 -43.02
N GLU A 616 -75.20 82.19 -42.08
CA GLU A 616 -76.64 82.17 -41.83
C GLU A 616 -77.16 83.55 -41.40
N ASP A 617 -76.54 84.17 -40.40
CA ASP A 617 -76.92 85.49 -39.88
C ASP A 617 -76.83 86.58 -40.97
N ASP A 618 -75.72 86.60 -41.73
CA ASP A 618 -75.47 87.55 -42.82
C ASP A 618 -76.48 87.34 -43.98
N TYR A 619 -76.91 86.11 -44.28
CA TYR A 619 -77.89 85.80 -45.33
C TYR A 619 -79.34 86.05 -44.87
N GLU A 620 -79.68 85.71 -43.62
CA GLU A 620 -80.98 86.01 -43.04
C GLU A 620 -81.21 87.53 -42.92
N ALA A 621 -80.15 88.30 -42.62
CA ALA A 621 -80.20 89.77 -42.65
C ALA A 621 -80.51 90.31 -44.05
N GLN A 622 -79.84 89.80 -45.10
CA GLN A 622 -80.11 90.18 -46.50
C GLN A 622 -81.55 89.84 -46.92
N LEU A 623 -82.07 88.68 -46.51
CA LEU A 623 -83.44 88.28 -46.78
C LEU A 623 -84.45 89.17 -46.04
N LYS A 624 -84.19 89.53 -44.78
CA LYS A 624 -85.04 90.47 -44.01
C LYS A 624 -85.09 91.86 -44.64
N GLU A 625 -83.96 92.37 -45.12
CA GLU A 625 -83.90 93.66 -45.82
C GLU A 625 -84.70 93.62 -47.14
N TYR A 626 -84.58 92.53 -47.91
CA TYR A 626 -85.29 92.37 -49.19
C TYR A 626 -86.82 92.21 -49.06
N TRP A 627 -87.31 91.61 -47.97
CA TRP A 627 -88.75 91.33 -47.76
C TRP A 627 -89.47 92.31 -46.82
N ALA A 628 -88.81 93.38 -46.35
CA ALA A 628 -89.31 94.29 -45.30
C ALA A 628 -90.71 94.89 -45.56
N ASP A 629 -91.07 95.15 -46.82
CA ASP A 629 -92.32 95.84 -47.20
C ASP A 629 -93.48 94.90 -47.60
N ARG A 630 -93.41 93.58 -47.30
CA ARG A 630 -94.39 92.60 -47.79
C ARG A 630 -95.10 91.80 -46.69
N ASP A 631 -96.43 91.77 -46.77
CA ASP A 631 -97.25 90.87 -45.94
C ASP A 631 -96.88 89.40 -46.19
N GLY A 632 -96.64 88.64 -45.11
CA GLY A 632 -96.24 87.23 -45.18
C GLY A 632 -94.72 86.96 -45.26
N ALA A 633 -93.88 88.00 -45.26
CA ALA A 633 -92.42 87.91 -45.39
C ALA A 633 -91.73 86.79 -44.58
N ALA A 634 -92.15 86.54 -43.33
CA ALA A 634 -91.55 85.54 -42.46
C ALA A 634 -91.58 84.11 -43.05
N GLY A 635 -92.65 83.72 -43.74
CA GLY A 635 -92.77 82.38 -44.33
C GLY A 635 -91.86 82.17 -45.55
N GLU A 636 -91.68 83.22 -46.37
CA GLU A 636 -90.79 83.19 -47.53
C GLU A 636 -89.31 83.21 -47.12
N ILE A 637 -88.97 83.94 -46.05
CA ILE A 637 -87.62 83.92 -45.46
C ILE A 637 -87.28 82.51 -44.95
N GLU A 638 -88.17 81.87 -44.20
CA GLU A 638 -87.97 80.49 -43.71
C GLU A 638 -87.78 79.50 -44.87
N SER A 639 -88.61 79.63 -45.92
CA SER A 639 -88.54 78.81 -47.14
C SER A 639 -87.23 79.00 -47.92
N ALA A 640 -86.69 80.22 -47.95
CA ALA A 640 -85.40 80.54 -48.58
C ALA A 640 -84.18 80.14 -47.72
N MET A 641 -84.31 80.12 -46.39
CA MET A 641 -83.26 79.66 -45.47
C MET A 641 -83.13 78.12 -45.44
N LEU A 642 -84.24 77.39 -45.64
CA LEU A 642 -84.30 75.93 -45.55
C LEU A 642 -83.24 75.20 -46.39
N PRO A 643 -82.99 75.53 -47.68
CA PRO A 643 -82.01 74.81 -48.51
C PRO A 643 -80.55 75.11 -48.12
N LEU A 644 -80.29 76.25 -47.48
CA LEU A 644 -78.98 76.58 -46.94
C LEU A 644 -78.71 75.77 -45.67
N ARG A 645 -79.65 75.78 -44.72
CA ARG A 645 -79.60 74.98 -43.48
C ARG A 645 -79.42 73.49 -43.78
N GLN A 646 -80.24 72.92 -44.67
CA GLN A 646 -80.11 71.52 -45.11
C GLN A 646 -78.72 71.18 -45.69
N ARG A 647 -78.06 72.11 -46.39
CA ARG A 647 -76.71 71.89 -46.92
C ARG A 647 -75.64 71.86 -45.82
N MET A 648 -75.81 72.69 -44.79
CA MET A 648 -74.91 72.68 -43.63
C MET A 648 -75.16 71.47 -42.72
N ASP A 649 -76.42 71.04 -42.55
CA ASP A 649 -76.77 69.78 -41.87
C ASP A 649 -76.13 68.57 -42.58
N GLN A 650 -76.18 68.51 -43.91
CA GLN A 650 -75.49 67.49 -44.70
C GLN A 650 -73.96 67.57 -44.53
N GLY A 651 -73.40 68.79 -44.54
CA GLY A 651 -71.97 69.01 -44.28
C GLY A 651 -71.55 68.56 -42.88
N TYR A 652 -72.40 68.78 -41.87
CA TYR A 652 -72.20 68.35 -40.49
C TYR A 652 -72.27 66.82 -40.36
N GLN A 653 -73.26 66.16 -40.98
CA GLN A 653 -73.35 64.70 -40.99
C GLN A 653 -72.12 64.05 -41.64
N LEU A 654 -71.65 64.59 -42.78
CA LEU A 654 -70.43 64.13 -43.43
C LEU A 654 -69.18 64.37 -42.58
N TRP A 655 -69.09 65.53 -41.91
CA TRP A 655 -67.99 65.82 -40.98
C TRP A 655 -68.03 64.93 -39.74
N GLN A 656 -69.20 64.63 -39.18
CA GLN A 656 -69.34 63.70 -38.06
C GLN A 656 -68.88 62.29 -38.46
N ALA A 657 -69.35 61.78 -39.59
CA ALA A 657 -68.94 60.47 -40.11
C ALA A 657 -67.42 60.40 -40.37
N TRP A 658 -66.84 61.49 -40.90
CA TRP A 658 -65.40 61.61 -41.05
C TRP A 658 -64.67 61.67 -39.69
N LYS A 659 -65.12 62.49 -38.72
CA LYS A 659 -64.53 62.56 -37.37
C LYS A 659 -64.55 61.19 -36.70
N THR A 660 -65.66 60.46 -36.78
CA THR A 660 -65.76 59.12 -36.18
C THR A 660 -64.78 58.16 -36.83
N SER A 661 -64.64 58.17 -38.16
CA SER A 661 -63.69 57.33 -38.88
C SER A 661 -62.24 57.70 -38.57
N GLU A 662 -61.89 58.99 -38.56
CA GLU A 662 -60.54 59.47 -38.25
C GLU A 662 -60.15 59.11 -36.81
N LEU A 663 -61.03 59.34 -35.83
CA LEU A 663 -60.81 58.94 -34.43
C LEU A 663 -60.72 57.41 -34.28
N GLU A 664 -61.46 56.63 -35.06
CA GLU A 664 -61.36 55.17 -35.07
C GLU A 664 -60.00 54.72 -35.61
N THR A 665 -59.52 55.26 -36.75
CA THR A 665 -58.17 54.94 -37.25
C THR A 665 -57.03 55.43 -36.34
N TYR A 666 -57.27 56.46 -35.53
CA TYR A 666 -56.31 56.91 -34.52
C TYR A 666 -56.31 55.97 -33.30
N ARG A 667 -57.49 55.54 -32.85
CA ARG A 667 -57.64 54.54 -31.77
C ARG A 667 -57.04 53.20 -32.16
N THR A 668 -57.22 52.71 -33.40
CA THR A 668 -56.60 51.44 -33.83
C THR A 668 -55.07 51.52 -33.82
N LYS A 669 -54.45 52.59 -34.34
CA LYS A 669 -52.99 52.77 -34.27
C LYS A 669 -52.45 52.76 -32.84
N LEU A 670 -53.16 53.41 -31.90
CA LEU A 670 -52.80 53.39 -30.48
C LEU A 670 -53.03 52.02 -29.84
N GLN A 671 -54.02 51.25 -30.31
CA GLN A 671 -54.26 49.87 -29.88
C GLN A 671 -53.16 48.93 -30.42
N ASP A 672 -52.70 49.12 -31.64
CA ASP A 672 -51.57 48.37 -32.22
C ASP A 672 -50.28 48.62 -31.42
N GLU A 673 -50.02 49.87 -30.99
CA GLU A 673 -48.92 50.20 -30.05
C GLU A 673 -49.03 49.41 -28.73
N LEU A 674 -50.23 49.27 -28.17
CA LEU A 674 -50.48 48.49 -26.95
C LEU A 674 -50.24 47.00 -27.18
N THR A 675 -50.79 46.42 -28.25
CA THR A 675 -50.63 45.00 -28.57
C THR A 675 -49.17 44.63 -28.82
N ILE A 676 -48.40 45.46 -29.52
CA ILE A 676 -46.94 45.26 -29.67
C ILE A 676 -46.23 45.24 -28.31
N ARG A 677 -46.64 46.10 -27.36
CA ARG A 677 -46.06 46.09 -26.01
C ARG A 677 -46.44 44.82 -25.23
N GLU A 678 -47.70 44.40 -25.31
CA GLU A 678 -48.22 43.19 -24.66
C GLU A 678 -47.47 41.92 -25.16
N GLU A 679 -47.21 41.80 -26.47
CA GLU A 679 -46.41 40.70 -27.04
C GLU A 679 -44.95 40.71 -26.55
N LEU A 680 -44.34 41.89 -26.39
CA LEU A 680 -43.00 42.03 -25.80
C LEU A 680 -42.98 41.65 -24.30
N MET A 681 -44.07 41.89 -23.57
CA MET A 681 -44.22 41.48 -22.17
C MET A 681 -44.36 39.96 -22.04
N TYR A 682 -45.21 39.34 -22.87
CA TYR A 682 -45.35 37.88 -22.97
C TYR A 682 -44.01 37.22 -23.31
N SER A 683 -43.29 37.74 -24.30
CA SER A 683 -41.95 37.29 -24.69
C SER A 683 -40.88 37.48 -23.59
N ALA A 684 -41.06 38.45 -22.68
CA ALA A 684 -40.19 38.61 -21.52
C ALA A 684 -40.49 37.57 -20.44
N LEU A 685 -41.77 37.30 -20.17
CA LEU A 685 -42.22 36.29 -19.21
C LEU A 685 -41.78 34.87 -19.64
N HIS A 686 -41.95 34.51 -20.91
CA HIS A 686 -41.46 33.21 -21.41
C HIS A 686 -39.94 33.05 -21.32
N ARG A 687 -39.15 34.11 -21.56
CA ARG A 687 -37.68 34.08 -21.34
C ARG A 687 -37.29 34.06 -19.86
N LEU A 688 -38.14 34.54 -18.96
CA LEU A 688 -37.92 34.36 -17.52
C LEU A 688 -38.22 32.92 -17.12
N LYS A 689 -39.37 32.37 -17.53
CA LYS A 689 -39.79 31.02 -17.22
C LYS A 689 -38.82 29.96 -17.77
N GLY A 690 -38.41 30.07 -19.04
CA GLY A 690 -37.41 29.16 -19.62
C GLY A 690 -36.09 29.17 -18.84
N ARG A 691 -35.62 30.33 -18.36
CA ARG A 691 -34.45 30.39 -17.46
C ARG A 691 -34.69 29.75 -16.10
N SER A 692 -35.93 29.72 -15.59
CA SER A 692 -36.27 28.96 -14.39
C SER A 692 -36.21 27.47 -14.66
N GLU A 693 -36.85 27.03 -15.75
CA GLU A 693 -36.86 25.63 -16.20
C GLU A 693 -35.42 25.11 -16.45
N ASP A 694 -34.53 25.93 -17.04
CA ASP A 694 -33.10 25.63 -17.20
C ASP A 694 -32.36 25.44 -15.85
N MET A 695 -32.63 26.31 -14.86
CA MET A 695 -32.04 26.22 -13.51
C MET A 695 -32.58 25.02 -12.72
N GLU A 696 -33.88 24.74 -12.83
CA GLU A 696 -34.54 23.59 -12.22
C GLU A 696 -34.00 22.28 -12.80
N ALA A 697 -33.78 22.22 -14.12
CA ALA A 697 -33.16 21.09 -14.80
C ALA A 697 -31.69 20.90 -14.40
N GLU A 698 -30.93 21.99 -14.20
CA GLU A 698 -29.55 21.92 -13.69
C GLU A 698 -29.48 21.43 -12.24
N LEU A 699 -30.39 21.90 -11.38
CA LEU A 699 -30.52 21.40 -10.02
C LEU A 699 -30.89 19.91 -10.00
N ALA A 700 -31.81 19.47 -10.87
CA ALA A 700 -32.16 18.05 -11.01
C ALA A 700 -30.97 17.20 -11.45
N ARG A 701 -30.17 17.65 -12.43
CA ARG A 701 -28.92 16.99 -12.83
C ARG A 701 -27.92 16.90 -11.67
N ARG A 702 -27.73 18.00 -10.92
CA ARG A 702 -26.87 18.03 -9.74
C ARG A 702 -27.34 17.05 -8.65
N ILE A 703 -28.64 16.96 -8.37
CA ILE A 703 -29.21 16.01 -7.40
C ILE A 703 -28.91 14.55 -7.80
N VAL A 704 -29.07 14.21 -9.08
CA VAL A 704 -28.72 12.87 -9.61
C VAL A 704 -27.23 12.59 -9.46
N ALA A 705 -26.38 13.57 -9.80
CA ALA A 705 -24.93 13.44 -9.68
C ALA A 705 -24.48 13.27 -8.21
N GLU A 706 -25.04 14.05 -7.29
CA GLU A 706 -24.77 13.95 -5.85
C GLU A 706 -25.19 12.58 -5.29
N ARG A 707 -26.35 12.03 -5.72
CA ARG A 707 -26.76 10.66 -5.35
C ARG A 707 -25.78 9.61 -5.88
N ARG A 708 -25.23 9.77 -7.08
CA ARG A 708 -24.21 8.85 -7.60
C ARG A 708 -22.90 8.95 -6.82
N TRP A 709 -22.44 10.17 -6.50
CA TRP A 709 -21.28 10.41 -5.63
C TRP A 709 -21.44 9.72 -4.27
N MET A 710 -22.62 9.78 -3.63
CA MET A 710 -22.88 9.08 -2.37
C MET A 710 -22.69 7.56 -2.51
N LEU A 711 -23.28 6.95 -3.55
CA LEU A 711 -23.18 5.50 -3.77
C LEU A 711 -21.73 5.02 -3.99
N GLU A 712 -20.97 5.73 -4.82
CA GLU A 712 -19.56 5.39 -5.11
C GLU A 712 -18.68 5.56 -3.85
N VAL A 713 -18.85 6.64 -3.10
CA VAL A 713 -18.08 6.89 -1.87
C VAL A 713 -18.46 5.89 -0.77
N PHE A 714 -19.73 5.54 -0.62
CA PHE A 714 -20.16 4.53 0.36
C PHE A 714 -19.72 3.11 -0.03
N ALA A 715 -19.61 2.80 -1.33
CA ALA A 715 -18.99 1.56 -1.81
C ALA A 715 -17.48 1.55 -1.48
N GLU A 716 -16.76 2.62 -1.81
CA GLU A 716 -15.32 2.74 -1.54
C GLU A 716 -14.98 2.64 -0.05
N ARG A 717 -15.79 3.26 0.83
CA ARG A 717 -15.59 3.14 2.29
C ARG A 717 -15.72 1.70 2.80
N ARG A 718 -16.63 0.91 2.22
CA ARG A 718 -16.77 -0.51 2.55
C ARG A 718 -15.58 -1.33 2.05
N VAL A 719 -15.06 -1.02 0.86
CA VAL A 719 -13.81 -1.61 0.34
C VAL A 719 -12.62 -1.27 1.23
N LEU A 720 -12.46 -0.01 1.63
CA LEU A 720 -11.37 0.43 2.52
C LEU A 720 -11.49 -0.16 3.93
N LEU A 721 -12.70 -0.28 4.48
CA LEU A 721 -12.91 -0.95 5.77
C LEU A 721 -12.57 -2.45 5.70
N ALA A 722 -12.95 -3.13 4.63
CA ALA A 722 -12.59 -4.53 4.38
C ALA A 722 -11.08 -4.72 4.17
N ALA A 723 -10.39 -3.74 3.57
CA ALA A 723 -8.94 -3.74 3.42
C ALA A 723 -8.21 -3.46 4.75
N ALA A 724 -8.77 -2.61 5.62
CA ALA A 724 -8.25 -2.42 6.98
C ALA A 724 -8.43 -3.68 7.85
N GLU A 725 -9.56 -4.38 7.72
CA GLU A 725 -9.77 -5.69 8.35
C GLU A 725 -8.75 -6.72 7.85
N ALA A 726 -8.48 -6.73 6.53
CA ALA A 726 -7.44 -7.57 5.94
C ALA A 726 -6.05 -7.31 6.54
N ALA A 727 -5.69 -6.04 6.68
CA ALA A 727 -4.40 -5.62 7.22
C ALA A 727 -4.24 -6.03 8.69
N GLU A 728 -5.27 -5.91 9.53
CA GLU A 728 -5.22 -6.33 10.95
C GLU A 728 -5.26 -7.86 11.11
N MET A 729 -5.93 -8.57 10.19
CA MET A 729 -5.91 -10.04 10.15
C MET A 729 -4.53 -10.60 9.77
N VAL A 730 -3.78 -9.92 8.89
CA VAL A 730 -2.47 -10.38 8.39
C VAL A 730 -1.28 -9.78 9.18
N GLY A 731 -1.34 -8.52 9.60
CA GLY A 731 -0.19 -7.77 10.13
C GLY A 731 0.44 -8.35 11.40
N ASP A 732 -0.35 -8.95 12.28
CA ASP A 732 0.19 -9.64 13.47
C ASP A 732 0.65 -11.09 13.16
N ALA A 733 0.28 -11.66 12.01
CA ALA A 733 0.63 -13.04 11.66
C ALA A 733 2.12 -13.21 11.33
N ASP A 734 2.81 -12.14 10.91
CA ASP A 734 4.27 -12.15 10.74
C ASP A 734 5.02 -12.30 12.09
N SER A 735 4.38 -11.95 13.22
CA SER A 735 4.89 -12.30 14.56
C SER A 735 4.71 -13.78 14.91
N LEU A 736 3.93 -14.54 14.11
CA LEU A 736 3.62 -15.95 14.33
C LEU A 736 4.51 -16.88 13.48
N PHE A 737 4.93 -16.43 12.30
CA PHE A 737 5.87 -17.13 11.40
C PHE A 737 7.34 -16.70 11.60
N GLY A 738 7.64 -15.99 12.68
CA GLY A 738 9.00 -15.82 13.19
C GLY A 738 9.60 -17.17 13.56
N ILE A 739 10.23 -17.82 12.58
CA ILE A 739 11.00 -19.05 12.79
C ILE A 739 12.16 -18.69 13.72
N ASP A 740 12.15 -19.22 14.94
CA ASP A 740 13.35 -19.30 15.78
C ASP A 740 14.39 -20.18 15.06
N LEU A 741 15.24 -19.54 14.26
CA LEU A 741 16.29 -20.19 13.47
C LEU A 741 17.41 -20.80 14.35
N ASP A 742 17.35 -20.59 15.66
CA ASP A 742 18.30 -21.12 16.67
C ASP A 742 17.87 -22.45 17.30
N ALA A 743 16.79 -23.10 16.82
CA ALA A 743 16.52 -24.50 17.16
C ALA A 743 17.60 -25.42 16.52
N PRO A 744 18.45 -26.11 17.31
CA PRO A 744 19.50 -26.94 16.75
C PRO A 744 18.92 -28.13 15.98
N ARG A 745 19.28 -28.25 14.70
CA ARG A 745 18.88 -29.41 13.90
C ARG A 745 19.50 -30.68 14.50
N PRO A 746 18.74 -31.76 14.72
CA PRO A 746 19.33 -33.06 15.03
C PRO A 746 20.17 -33.53 13.84
N GLU A 747 21.44 -33.82 14.07
CA GLU A 747 22.35 -34.30 13.02
C GLU A 747 21.92 -35.70 12.56
N THR A 748 21.75 -35.87 11.25
CA THR A 748 21.48 -37.19 10.65
C THR A 748 22.78 -37.98 10.47
N PRO A 749 22.88 -39.23 10.95
CA PRO A 749 24.11 -40.01 10.83
C PRO A 749 24.32 -40.47 9.38
N THR A 750 25.32 -39.90 8.71
CA THR A 750 25.65 -40.21 7.33
C THR A 750 26.46 -41.51 7.19
N GLY A 751 25.88 -42.49 6.49
CA GLY A 751 26.59 -43.33 5.53
C GLY A 751 27.71 -44.25 6.04
N ILE A 752 27.35 -45.50 6.37
CA ILE A 752 28.30 -46.61 6.36
C ILE A 752 28.72 -46.87 4.91
N GLY A 753 29.97 -46.55 4.58
CA GLY A 753 30.58 -46.92 3.30
C GLY A 753 31.02 -48.38 3.30
N THR A 754 30.34 -49.24 2.54
CA THR A 754 30.76 -50.62 2.30
C THR A 754 31.95 -50.67 1.33
N ALA A 755 33.04 -51.31 1.77
CA ALA A 755 34.20 -51.61 0.94
C ALA A 755 34.57 -53.09 1.05
N VAL A 756 33.84 -53.94 0.31
CA VAL A 756 34.26 -55.23 -0.25
C VAL A 756 33.60 -55.37 -1.61
#